data_AF-A0A949HQ04-F1
#
_entry.id   AF-A0A949HQ04-F1
#
_cell.length_a   1.000
_cell.length_b   1.000
_cell.length_c   1.000
_cell.angle_alpha   90.00
_cell.angle_beta   90.00
_cell.angle_gamma   90.00
#
_symmetry.space_group_name_H-M   'P 1'
#
loop_
_entity.id
_entity.type
_entity.pdbx_description
1 polymer ?
#
loop_
_entity_poly.entity_id
_entity_poly.type
_entity_poly.pdbx_seq_one_letter_code
_entity_poly.pdbx_strand_id
1 'polypeptide(L)'
;MKTRRTNDESGIALVVTLILMAVALVMAVAFLAISRRAKGSVATQTNGTAARYAADAALAGAEAQIVATIMSGGTNTHGQIAADPCGFGLVVSTNDISTNAFSQPACVGFANVSYYYANGNVVGGDDFNQVLTNLYYDPRVPVMISSNEPAGRFYLDLNRNGKFDANGFAADVISNGVGVVTNGNSFHVGDPEWIGILEHPDAPYGPDNPAVARYAFIAVPVGNALDLNAIHNQAMVVMNNQSRYRAPVNPMTRGQDYFFRNQGVGSWELNLAAFLADLDTNQWGAMVGSGPTPPGYDANFYWYNYPLAGRGYQGYAFDDAFSLITNRYAANYDSLATNVFNGVGDIDYYNDGPLMTGFSPISETFYVRGVPPPWVGSDNTNHFFDEPDDLFDPAQSSAGFVQRLTAAGAAAATYDRYSYYRLLSQLGTDSDPDSGKMNLNYDNVDANGSVVDGAETNFISWTPLGFFTNAANRLLLAYTADWAANYVPTNNGVMIPVLNSNFWATFSVTNAFGVGDIPVLVSNRFVYTPAVQRLLQLAANMYDATTNNTYNGSPDWPDVFRPLFSRDTNGNVFITGYTNVYPMGQMNGYPVESTNGYPLALPVDVTSLPVNVYNMVTNVYGVPWIVGAKKGYPNFNKFQLQTIFSMTRKLQYTRTTAGPRITIKADPGDYTLSQELLLSV
;
A
#
# COMPACT_ATOMS: atom_id res chain seq x y z
N MET A 1 4.48 -51.98 -84.59
CA MET A 1 4.16 -52.26 -83.17
C MET A 1 4.60 -51.03 -82.37
N LYS A 2 3.65 -50.15 -82.00
CA LYS A 2 3.92 -48.93 -81.22
C LYS A 2 4.23 -49.34 -79.78
N THR A 3 5.48 -49.16 -79.34
CA THR A 3 5.86 -49.28 -77.93
C THR A 3 5.31 -48.07 -77.17
N ARG A 4 4.28 -48.33 -76.37
CA ARG A 4 3.67 -47.44 -75.38
C ARG A 4 4.74 -47.11 -74.31
N ARG A 5 5.29 -45.89 -74.33
CA ARG A 5 6.03 -45.34 -73.18
C ARG A 5 5.02 -45.07 -72.05
N THR A 6 5.38 -45.49 -70.86
CA THR A 6 4.61 -45.45 -69.62
C THR A 6 4.35 -44.00 -69.18
N ASN A 7 3.09 -43.59 -69.13
CA ASN A 7 2.65 -42.27 -68.64
C ASN A 7 2.54 -42.21 -67.10
N ASP A 8 2.87 -43.28 -66.38
CA ASP A 8 2.65 -43.39 -64.93
C ASP A 8 3.71 -42.66 -64.08
N GLU A 9 4.96 -42.58 -64.53
CA GLU A 9 6.05 -41.94 -63.76
C GLU A 9 5.94 -40.41 -63.72
N SER A 10 5.42 -39.78 -64.79
CA SER A 10 5.25 -38.32 -64.86
C SER A 10 4.07 -37.81 -64.02
N GLY A 11 3.03 -38.62 -63.83
CA GLY A 11 1.90 -38.30 -62.96
C GLY A 11 2.26 -38.35 -61.47
N ILE A 12 3.03 -39.35 -61.06
CA ILE A 12 3.51 -39.50 -59.68
C ILE A 12 4.46 -38.35 -59.31
N ALA A 13 5.38 -37.97 -60.21
CA ALA A 13 6.28 -36.85 -59.98
C ALA A 13 5.51 -35.53 -59.76
N LEU A 14 4.51 -35.22 -60.58
CA LEU A 14 3.70 -34.01 -60.44
C LEU A 14 2.93 -33.99 -59.11
N VAL A 15 2.31 -35.12 -58.72
CA VAL A 15 1.57 -35.26 -57.46
C VAL A 15 2.50 -35.09 -56.26
N VAL A 16 3.68 -35.69 -56.28
CA VAL A 16 4.68 -35.54 -55.20
C VAL A 16 5.16 -34.09 -55.11
N THR A 17 5.39 -33.41 -56.23
CA THR A 17 5.79 -32.00 -56.23
C THR A 17 4.70 -31.09 -55.67
N LEU A 18 3.44 -31.35 -56.03
CA LEU A 18 2.27 -30.63 -55.49
C LEU A 18 2.09 -30.85 -53.99
N ILE A 19 2.26 -32.09 -53.51
CA ILE A 19 2.24 -32.41 -52.08
C ILE A 19 3.39 -31.70 -51.35
N LEU A 20 4.61 -31.75 -51.89
CA LEU A 20 5.76 -31.07 -51.31
C LEU A 20 5.58 -29.55 -51.26
N MET A 21 5.03 -28.95 -52.32
CA MET A 21 4.73 -27.51 -52.35
C MET A 21 3.61 -27.14 -51.38
N ALA A 22 2.57 -27.96 -51.27
CA ALA A 22 1.49 -27.76 -50.30
C ALA A 22 1.99 -27.89 -48.85
N VAL A 23 2.84 -28.87 -48.55
CA VAL A 23 3.46 -29.03 -47.21
C VAL A 23 4.36 -27.84 -46.89
N ALA A 24 5.18 -27.38 -47.83
CA ALA A 24 6.02 -26.20 -47.64
C ALA A 24 5.18 -24.93 -47.40
N LEU A 25 4.10 -24.74 -48.15
CA LEU A 25 3.17 -23.61 -47.95
C LEU A 25 2.51 -23.67 -46.57
N VAL A 26 1.98 -24.83 -46.17
CA VAL A 26 1.31 -25.03 -44.88
C VAL A 26 2.30 -24.79 -43.73
N MET A 27 3.52 -25.31 -43.83
CA MET A 27 4.57 -25.06 -42.84
C MET A 27 4.93 -23.57 -42.78
N ALA A 28 5.11 -22.90 -43.91
CA ALA A 28 5.44 -21.46 -43.93
C ALA A 28 4.33 -20.60 -43.28
N VAL A 29 3.06 -20.91 -43.56
CA VAL A 29 1.92 -20.23 -42.93
C VAL A 29 1.84 -20.51 -41.42
N ALA A 30 2.08 -21.76 -41.01
CA ALA A 30 2.11 -22.15 -39.60
C ALA A 30 3.25 -21.44 -38.84
N PHE A 31 4.46 -21.40 -39.40
CA PHE A 31 5.59 -20.66 -38.83
C PHE A 31 5.28 -19.18 -38.69
N LEU A 32 4.72 -18.54 -39.72
CA LEU A 32 4.35 -17.12 -39.67
C LEU A 32 3.32 -16.84 -38.57
N ALA A 33 2.31 -17.70 -38.43
CA ALA A 33 1.30 -17.59 -37.39
C ALA A 33 1.91 -17.74 -35.98
N ILE A 34 2.80 -18.72 -35.79
CA ILE A 34 3.52 -18.94 -34.52
C ILE A 34 4.43 -17.74 -34.21
N SER A 35 5.18 -17.23 -35.19
CA SER A 35 6.04 -16.06 -35.00
C SER A 35 5.27 -14.80 -34.64
N ARG A 36 4.09 -14.57 -35.25
CA ARG A 36 3.22 -13.44 -34.88
C ARG A 36 2.70 -13.58 -33.45
N ARG A 37 2.24 -14.77 -33.07
CA ARG A 37 1.77 -15.05 -31.69
C ARG A 37 2.90 -14.89 -30.67
N ALA A 38 4.07 -15.45 -30.94
CA ALA A 38 5.24 -15.36 -30.07
C ALA A 38 5.70 -13.90 -29.92
N LYS A 39 5.77 -13.13 -31.02
CA LYS A 39 6.11 -11.71 -30.97
C LYS A 39 5.10 -10.90 -30.15
N GLY A 40 3.80 -11.18 -30.29
CA GLY A 40 2.75 -10.56 -29.47
C GLY A 40 2.93 -10.88 -27.99
N SER A 41 3.17 -12.15 -27.65
CA SER A 41 3.41 -12.58 -26.26
C SER A 41 4.66 -11.91 -25.66
N VAL A 42 5.76 -11.85 -26.40
CA VAL A 42 7.00 -11.21 -25.96
C VAL A 42 6.79 -9.71 -25.78
N ALA A 43 6.06 -9.05 -26.68
CA ALA A 43 5.74 -7.64 -26.56
C ALA A 43 4.89 -7.36 -25.31
N THR A 44 3.85 -8.15 -25.03
CA THR A 44 3.05 -8.02 -23.81
C THR A 44 3.89 -8.23 -22.55
N GLN A 45 4.76 -9.26 -22.53
CA GLN A 45 5.64 -9.51 -21.39
C GLN A 45 6.64 -8.37 -21.17
N THR A 46 7.22 -7.85 -22.25
CA THR A 46 8.17 -6.73 -22.21
C THR A 46 7.46 -5.47 -21.70
N ASN A 47 6.30 -5.13 -22.25
CA ASN A 47 5.51 -3.98 -21.83
C ASN A 47 5.07 -4.09 -20.36
N GLY A 48 4.65 -5.29 -19.92
CA GLY A 48 4.31 -5.53 -18.52
C GLY A 48 5.50 -5.36 -17.58
N THR A 49 6.69 -5.78 -18.01
CA THR A 49 7.93 -5.60 -17.23
C THR A 49 8.34 -4.13 -17.17
N ALA A 50 8.29 -3.42 -18.31
CA ALA A 50 8.56 -1.98 -18.38
C ALA A 50 7.57 -1.18 -17.53
N ALA A 51 6.29 -1.54 -17.53
CA ALA A 51 5.27 -0.92 -16.69
C ALA A 51 5.55 -1.12 -15.19
N ARG A 52 6.00 -2.31 -14.77
CA ARG A 52 6.41 -2.56 -13.38
C ARG A 52 7.58 -1.69 -12.97
N TYR A 53 8.64 -1.64 -13.79
CA TYR A 53 9.79 -0.77 -13.48
C TYR A 53 9.42 0.72 -13.50
N ALA A 54 8.49 1.13 -14.37
CA ALA A 54 7.98 2.49 -14.38
C ALA A 54 7.16 2.82 -13.11
N ALA A 55 6.41 1.84 -12.59
CA ALA A 55 5.70 1.99 -11.32
C ALA A 55 6.68 2.08 -10.12
N ASP A 56 7.73 1.26 -10.11
CA ASP A 56 8.78 1.34 -9.07
C ASP A 56 9.51 2.69 -9.12
N ALA A 57 9.78 3.21 -10.33
CA ALA A 57 10.36 4.53 -10.52
C ALA A 57 9.40 5.66 -10.08
N ALA A 58 8.09 5.51 -10.35
CA ALA A 58 7.08 6.45 -9.90
C ALA A 58 7.00 6.52 -8.37
N LEU A 59 7.05 5.37 -7.69
CA LEU A 59 7.09 5.29 -6.24
C LEU A 59 8.32 6.01 -5.68
N ALA A 60 9.52 5.70 -6.20
CA ALA A 60 10.76 6.35 -5.78
C ALA A 60 10.74 7.88 -6.04
N GLY A 61 10.15 8.31 -7.16
CA GLY A 61 9.95 9.72 -7.49
C GLY A 61 9.00 10.42 -6.50
N ALA A 62 7.89 9.77 -6.14
CA ALA A 62 6.94 10.27 -5.16
C ALA A 62 7.60 10.40 -3.76
N GLU A 63 8.32 9.37 -3.31
CA GLU A 63 9.08 9.42 -2.06
C GLU A 63 10.10 10.57 -2.05
N ALA A 64 10.84 10.75 -3.15
CA ALA A 64 11.80 11.83 -3.29
C ALA A 64 11.14 13.22 -3.21
N GLN A 65 10.00 13.41 -3.89
CA GLN A 65 9.26 14.68 -3.87
C GLN A 65 8.67 14.98 -2.49
N ILE A 66 8.15 13.98 -1.79
CA ILE A 66 7.64 14.13 -0.42
C ILE A 66 8.78 14.51 0.54
N VAL A 67 9.91 13.79 0.49
CA VAL A 67 11.09 14.11 1.30
C VAL A 67 11.63 15.50 0.98
N ALA A 68 11.69 15.86 -0.30
CA ALA A 68 12.10 17.19 -0.73
C ALA A 68 11.18 18.27 -0.13
N THR A 69 9.86 18.07 -0.18
CA THR A 69 8.86 19.00 0.38
C THR A 69 9.02 19.17 1.89
N ILE A 70 9.21 18.06 2.62
CA ILE A 70 9.49 18.09 4.06
C ILE A 70 10.79 18.83 4.35
N MET A 71 11.85 18.62 3.56
CA MET A 71 13.14 19.28 3.74
C MET A 71 13.14 20.76 3.33
N SER A 72 12.29 21.16 2.38
CA SER A 72 12.22 22.51 1.82
C SER A 72 11.12 23.39 2.45
N GLY A 73 10.42 22.88 3.46
CA GLY A 73 9.15 23.38 4.05
C GLY A 73 9.10 24.81 4.60
N GLY A 74 10.08 25.65 4.30
CA GLY A 74 10.02 27.09 4.49
C GLY A 74 11.25 27.67 5.16
N THR A 75 11.34 28.99 5.16
CA THR A 75 12.31 29.72 5.98
C THR A 75 11.75 29.96 7.37
N ASN A 76 12.46 29.56 8.43
CA ASN A 76 12.13 29.97 9.79
C ASN A 76 12.22 31.52 9.93
N THR A 77 11.81 32.06 11.07
CA THR A 77 11.86 33.52 11.37
C THR A 77 13.28 34.12 11.22
N HIS A 78 14.32 33.29 11.09
CA HIS A 78 15.71 33.68 10.90
C HIS A 78 16.21 33.50 9.45
N GLY A 79 15.32 33.24 8.49
CA GLY A 79 15.65 33.10 7.06
C GLY A 79 16.38 31.81 6.70
N GLN A 80 16.41 30.81 7.59
CA GLN A 80 17.04 29.52 7.34
C GLN A 80 16.00 28.51 6.85
N ILE A 81 16.34 27.71 5.84
CA ILE A 81 15.51 26.58 5.42
C ILE A 81 15.35 25.64 6.62
N ALA A 82 14.11 25.49 7.07
CA ALA A 82 13.73 24.58 8.13
C ALA A 82 12.87 23.48 7.52
N ALA A 83 13.12 22.24 7.95
CA ALA A 83 12.24 21.15 7.57
C ALA A 83 10.84 21.40 8.16
N ASP A 84 9.79 21.26 7.35
CA ASP A 84 8.41 21.24 7.79
C ASP A 84 7.93 19.78 7.85
N PRO A 85 7.97 19.13 9.02
CA PRO A 85 7.48 17.76 9.17
C PRO A 85 5.98 17.64 8.90
N CYS A 86 5.24 18.75 8.77
CA CYS A 86 3.82 18.78 8.43
C CYS A 86 3.55 19.00 6.93
N GLY A 87 4.60 19.15 6.11
CA GLY A 87 4.51 19.41 4.66
C GLY A 87 4.18 18.19 3.80
N PHE A 88 3.27 17.31 4.24
CA PHE A 88 2.94 16.04 3.56
C PHE A 88 1.56 16.07 2.89
N GLY A 89 1.14 17.20 2.30
CA GLY A 89 -0.15 17.34 1.60
C GLY A 89 -0.25 16.53 0.29
N LEU A 90 -1.29 16.80 -0.51
CA LEU A 90 -1.46 16.18 -1.83
C LEU A 90 -0.26 16.52 -2.73
N VAL A 91 0.39 15.49 -3.27
CA VAL A 91 1.53 15.63 -4.20
C VAL A 91 1.20 14.92 -5.50
N VAL A 92 1.53 15.56 -6.63
CA VAL A 92 1.45 14.95 -7.97
C VAL A 92 2.79 15.08 -8.67
N SER A 93 3.03 14.22 -9.65
CA SER A 93 4.18 14.36 -10.54
C SER A 93 4.11 15.69 -11.30
N THR A 94 5.17 16.49 -11.24
CA THR A 94 5.26 17.77 -11.94
C THR A 94 6.56 17.87 -12.72
N ASN A 95 6.56 18.69 -13.76
CA ASN A 95 7.78 19.10 -14.46
C ASN A 95 8.12 20.56 -14.13
N ASP A 96 9.36 20.99 -14.36
CA ASP A 96 9.73 22.40 -14.23
C ASP A 96 9.23 23.21 -15.44
N ILE A 97 8.33 24.16 -15.20
CA ILE A 97 7.68 24.96 -16.25
C ILE A 97 7.85 26.44 -15.95
N SER A 98 8.42 27.16 -16.91
CA SER A 98 8.41 28.62 -16.93
C SER A 98 8.12 29.13 -18.33
N THR A 99 6.91 29.66 -18.53
CA THR A 99 6.50 30.26 -19.81
C THR A 99 7.20 31.58 -20.11
N ASN A 100 7.80 32.22 -19.08
CA ASN A 100 8.59 33.44 -19.19
C ASN A 100 10.08 33.18 -19.46
N ALA A 101 10.55 31.93 -19.35
CA ALA A 101 11.96 31.58 -19.55
C ALA A 101 12.48 31.85 -20.97
N PHE A 102 11.58 31.98 -21.95
CA PHE A 102 11.92 32.32 -23.35
C PHE A 102 11.97 33.82 -23.64
N SER A 103 11.75 34.68 -22.64
CA SER A 103 11.81 36.16 -22.80
C SER A 103 13.22 36.71 -22.51
N GLN A 104 13.70 37.62 -23.36
CA GLN A 104 15.04 38.22 -23.24
C GLN A 104 15.08 39.33 -22.16
N PRO A 105 16.17 39.44 -21.37
CA PRO A 105 17.35 38.57 -21.37
C PRO A 105 17.02 37.22 -20.72
N ALA A 106 17.31 36.13 -21.44
CA ALA A 106 16.83 34.79 -21.12
C ALA A 106 17.34 34.31 -19.76
N CYS A 107 16.44 34.20 -18.78
CA CYS A 107 16.65 33.29 -17.66
C CYS A 107 16.50 31.87 -18.22
N VAL A 108 17.60 31.32 -18.74
CA VAL A 108 17.69 29.94 -19.21
C VAL A 108 17.62 28.99 -18.00
N GLY A 109 16.40 28.67 -17.59
CA GLY A 109 16.20 27.52 -16.71
C GLY A 109 16.65 26.27 -17.45
N PHE A 110 17.78 25.68 -17.04
CA PHE A 110 18.32 24.45 -17.61
C PHE A 110 17.37 23.24 -17.46
N ALA A 111 16.30 23.38 -16.67
CA ALA A 111 15.26 22.37 -16.46
C ALA A 111 13.89 22.75 -17.07
N ASN A 112 13.75 23.93 -17.69
CA ASN A 112 12.46 24.36 -18.22
C ASN A 112 12.03 23.51 -19.42
N VAL A 113 10.88 22.84 -19.28
CA VAL A 113 10.30 21.97 -20.32
C VAL A 113 8.91 22.44 -20.78
N SER A 114 8.68 23.76 -20.80
CA SER A 114 7.43 24.34 -21.29
C SER A 114 7.27 24.20 -22.81
N TYR A 115 6.14 23.64 -23.25
CA TYR A 115 5.75 23.60 -24.68
C TYR A 115 5.05 24.87 -25.18
N TYR A 116 4.80 25.84 -24.29
CA TYR A 116 4.10 27.07 -24.60
C TYR A 116 4.88 28.31 -24.16
N TYR A 117 4.82 29.36 -24.97
CA TYR A 117 5.21 30.72 -24.59
C TYR A 117 4.17 31.33 -23.65
N ALA A 118 4.53 32.42 -22.95
CA ALA A 118 3.62 33.16 -22.06
C ALA A 118 2.33 33.68 -22.75
N ASN A 119 2.34 33.83 -24.08
CA ASN A 119 1.17 34.21 -24.86
C ASN A 119 0.27 33.02 -25.29
N GLY A 120 0.60 31.80 -24.86
CA GLY A 120 -0.14 30.58 -25.18
C GLY A 120 0.19 29.94 -26.53
N ASN A 121 1.09 30.53 -27.33
CA ASN A 121 1.54 29.91 -28.57
C ASN A 121 2.51 28.76 -28.29
N VAL A 122 2.50 27.74 -29.15
CA VAL A 122 3.43 26.61 -29.08
C VAL A 122 4.86 27.10 -29.33
N VAL A 123 5.81 26.61 -28.52
CA VAL A 123 7.23 26.91 -28.67
C VAL A 123 7.77 26.34 -29.98
N GLY A 124 8.55 27.13 -30.72
CA GLY A 124 9.08 26.74 -32.03
C GLY A 124 10.51 27.22 -32.24
N GLY A 125 11.14 26.77 -33.33
CA GLY A 125 12.50 27.19 -33.71
C GLY A 125 13.56 26.78 -32.68
N ASP A 126 14.50 27.69 -32.40
CA ASP A 126 15.62 27.44 -31.50
C ASP A 126 15.19 27.22 -30.04
N ASP A 127 14.10 27.87 -29.61
CA ASP A 127 13.55 27.69 -28.26
C ASP A 127 13.01 26.25 -28.07
N PHE A 128 12.47 25.64 -29.12
CA PHE A 128 12.03 24.23 -29.05
C PHE A 128 13.22 23.28 -28.96
N ASN A 129 14.30 23.56 -29.70
CA ASN A 129 15.54 22.80 -29.58
C ASN A 129 16.11 22.90 -28.15
N GLN A 130 15.98 24.06 -27.51
CA GLN A 130 16.37 24.23 -26.11
C GLN A 130 15.51 23.36 -25.17
N VAL A 131 14.18 23.34 -25.35
CA VAL A 131 13.29 22.47 -24.56
C VAL A 131 13.70 21.00 -24.69
N LEU A 132 14.04 20.54 -25.90
CA LEU A 132 14.52 19.17 -26.12
C LEU A 132 15.83 18.87 -25.37
N THR A 133 16.75 19.84 -25.29
CA THR A 133 17.99 19.68 -24.51
C THR A 133 17.77 19.71 -23.00
N ASN A 134 16.67 20.30 -22.53
CA ASN A 134 16.32 20.39 -21.11
C ASN A 134 15.61 19.12 -20.57
N LEU A 135 15.27 18.15 -21.42
CA LEU A 135 14.66 16.87 -21.05
C LEU A 135 15.67 15.92 -20.37
N TYR A 136 16.26 16.37 -19.28
CA TYR A 136 17.22 15.61 -18.46
C TYR A 136 16.67 15.36 -17.04
N TYR A 137 16.12 16.38 -16.39
CA TYR A 137 15.43 16.25 -15.10
C TYR A 137 13.92 16.20 -15.34
N ASP A 138 13.26 15.17 -14.81
CA ASP A 138 11.82 14.90 -14.95
C ASP A 138 11.30 15.20 -16.37
N PRO A 139 11.82 14.49 -17.41
CA PRO A 139 11.58 14.86 -18.79
C PRO A 139 10.10 14.73 -19.13
N ARG A 140 9.52 15.82 -19.64
CA ARG A 140 8.13 15.86 -20.05
C ARG A 140 7.91 15.16 -21.38
N VAL A 141 7.23 14.01 -21.39
CA VAL A 141 7.00 13.23 -22.62
C VAL A 141 5.52 13.27 -23.04
N PRO A 142 5.15 13.98 -24.12
CA PRO A 142 3.76 14.13 -24.52
C PRO A 142 3.18 12.85 -25.17
N VAL A 143 1.86 12.70 -25.07
CA VAL A 143 1.06 11.66 -25.72
C VAL A 143 0.32 12.28 -26.89
N MET A 144 0.55 11.77 -28.10
CA MET A 144 -0.19 12.22 -29.28
C MET A 144 -1.54 11.48 -29.34
N ILE A 145 -2.61 12.14 -28.88
CA ILE A 145 -3.96 11.54 -28.83
C ILE A 145 -4.83 12.03 -29.99
N SER A 146 -4.68 13.30 -30.41
CA SER A 146 -5.42 13.87 -31.53
C SER A 146 -4.60 14.91 -32.30
N SER A 147 -5.02 15.21 -33.54
CA SER A 147 -4.41 16.26 -34.36
C SER A 147 -4.66 17.68 -33.87
N ASN A 148 -5.55 17.86 -32.88
CA ASN A 148 -5.97 19.17 -32.38
C ASN A 148 -5.17 19.63 -31.15
N GLU A 149 -4.28 18.78 -30.63
CA GLU A 149 -3.36 19.09 -29.53
C GLU A 149 -1.94 19.20 -30.12
N PRO A 150 -1.52 20.36 -30.65
CA PRO A 150 -0.29 20.49 -31.42
C PRO A 150 0.99 20.19 -30.63
N ALA A 151 0.96 20.31 -29.29
CA ALA A 151 2.05 19.93 -28.40
C ALA A 151 1.89 18.50 -27.80
N GLY A 152 0.80 17.80 -28.12
CA GLY A 152 0.38 16.56 -27.46
C GLY A 152 -0.05 16.75 -26.01
N ARG A 153 -0.65 15.70 -25.42
CA ARG A 153 -1.09 15.69 -24.03
C ARG A 153 0.05 15.24 -23.12
N PHE A 154 0.57 16.13 -22.30
CA PHE A 154 1.68 15.85 -21.37
C PHE A 154 1.23 15.61 -19.92
N TYR A 155 -0.06 15.52 -19.68
CA TYR A 155 -0.65 15.33 -18.36
C TYR A 155 -1.68 14.19 -18.36
N LEU A 156 -2.05 13.73 -17.18
CA LEU A 156 -3.17 12.82 -16.94
C LEU A 156 -4.35 13.65 -16.43
N ASP A 157 -5.42 13.70 -17.23
CA ASP A 157 -6.67 14.40 -16.91
C ASP A 157 -7.45 13.61 -15.84
N LEU A 158 -7.17 13.87 -14.56
CA LEU A 158 -7.78 13.14 -13.45
C LEU A 158 -9.23 13.56 -13.19
N ASN A 159 -9.53 14.86 -13.31
CA ASN A 159 -10.88 15.38 -13.10
C ASN A 159 -11.81 15.24 -14.33
N ARG A 160 -11.30 14.62 -15.41
CA ARG A 160 -12.04 14.28 -16.64
C ARG A 160 -12.66 15.50 -17.33
N ASN A 161 -12.06 16.67 -17.20
CA ASN A 161 -12.59 17.93 -17.74
C ASN A 161 -12.08 18.23 -19.17
N GLY A 162 -11.14 17.43 -19.70
CA GLY A 162 -10.55 17.59 -21.02
C GLY A 162 -9.62 18.79 -21.17
N LYS A 163 -9.17 19.40 -20.07
CA LYS A 163 -8.28 20.56 -20.01
C LYS A 163 -7.10 20.27 -19.08
N PHE A 164 -6.05 21.07 -19.18
CA PHE A 164 -4.90 20.97 -18.27
C PHE A 164 -5.11 21.91 -17.09
N ASP A 165 -5.15 21.35 -15.90
CA ASP A 165 -5.12 22.05 -14.63
C ASP A 165 -3.68 22.13 -14.12
N ALA A 166 -3.06 23.31 -14.31
CA ALA A 166 -1.66 23.53 -14.00
C ALA A 166 -1.34 23.42 -12.50
N ASN A 167 -0.13 22.93 -12.21
CA ASN A 167 0.45 22.86 -10.87
C ASN A 167 1.30 24.10 -10.56
N GLY A 168 1.41 24.43 -9.28
CA GLY A 168 2.28 25.51 -8.79
C GLY A 168 1.57 26.86 -8.62
N PHE A 169 2.34 27.93 -8.61
CA PHE A 169 1.82 29.29 -8.39
C PHE A 169 1.13 29.82 -9.65
N ALA A 170 -0.20 29.95 -9.59
CA ALA A 170 -1.01 30.54 -10.64
C ALA A 170 -1.88 31.70 -10.12
N ALA A 171 -2.28 32.59 -11.02
CA ALA A 171 -3.21 33.66 -10.69
C ALA A 171 -4.63 33.10 -10.56
N ASP A 172 -5.36 33.51 -9.53
CA ASP A 172 -6.75 33.11 -9.35
C ASP A 172 -7.65 33.87 -10.33
N VAL A 173 -8.59 33.16 -10.94
CA VAL A 173 -9.53 33.68 -11.94
C VAL A 173 -10.95 33.53 -11.42
N ILE A 174 -11.79 34.56 -11.57
CA ILE A 174 -13.24 34.49 -11.28
C ILE A 174 -14.03 33.98 -12.49
N SER A 175 -15.32 33.67 -12.28
CA SER A 175 -16.24 33.11 -13.29
C SER A 175 -16.30 33.86 -14.62
N ASN A 176 -16.00 35.17 -14.65
CA ASN A 176 -15.96 35.99 -15.86
C ASN A 176 -14.61 35.93 -16.62
N GLY A 177 -13.67 35.06 -16.21
CA GLY A 177 -12.35 34.94 -16.85
C GLY A 177 -11.39 36.08 -16.53
N VAL A 178 -11.78 37.00 -15.65
CA VAL A 178 -10.93 38.11 -15.18
C VAL A 178 -10.11 37.61 -13.99
N GLY A 179 -8.79 37.85 -14.02
CA GLY A 179 -7.93 37.55 -12.88
C GLY A 179 -8.34 38.36 -11.64
N VAL A 180 -8.42 37.70 -10.49
CA VAL A 180 -8.62 38.36 -9.20
C VAL A 180 -7.30 39.01 -8.81
N VAL A 181 -7.26 40.34 -8.88
CA VAL A 181 -6.10 41.11 -8.41
C VAL A 181 -6.18 41.21 -6.89
N THR A 182 -5.86 40.13 -6.20
CA THR A 182 -5.55 40.13 -4.77
C THR A 182 -4.10 39.73 -4.59
N ASN A 183 -3.19 40.73 -4.61
CA ASN A 183 -1.77 40.67 -4.21
C ASN A 183 -1.14 39.26 -3.98
N GLY A 184 -1.06 38.41 -5.01
CA GLY A 184 -0.34 37.14 -4.94
C GLY A 184 -0.84 36.10 -5.92
N ASN A 185 0.08 35.26 -6.41
CA ASN A 185 -0.28 33.98 -7.02
C ASN A 185 -0.62 33.00 -5.88
N SER A 186 -1.66 32.19 -6.07
CA SER A 186 -1.99 31.08 -5.16
C SER A 186 -1.33 29.81 -5.65
N PHE A 187 -0.91 28.95 -4.72
CA PHE A 187 -0.35 27.64 -5.06
C PHE A 187 -1.49 26.64 -5.29
N HIS A 188 -1.47 25.95 -6.43
CA HIS A 188 -2.47 24.96 -6.80
C HIS A 188 -1.82 23.61 -7.09
N VAL A 189 -2.54 22.54 -6.76
CA VAL A 189 -2.24 21.17 -7.19
C VAL A 189 -3.32 20.77 -8.18
N GLY A 190 -2.92 20.32 -9.36
CA GLY A 190 -3.77 20.00 -10.49
C GLY A 190 -3.44 18.64 -11.10
N ASP A 191 -3.49 18.53 -12.41
CA ASP A 191 -3.28 17.27 -13.13
C ASP A 191 -1.83 16.77 -12.96
N PRO A 192 -1.63 15.46 -12.68
CA PRO A 192 -0.32 14.84 -12.75
C PRO A 192 0.29 14.93 -14.15
N GLU A 193 1.57 15.26 -14.20
CA GLU A 193 2.30 15.45 -15.45
C GLU A 193 3.14 14.20 -15.77
N TRP A 194 3.23 13.82 -17.04
CA TRP A 194 3.98 12.65 -17.49
C TRP A 194 5.48 12.89 -17.41
N ILE A 195 6.16 12.03 -16.66
CA ILE A 195 7.62 11.97 -16.56
C ILE A 195 8.13 10.77 -17.37
N GLY A 196 9.06 11.02 -18.29
CA GLY A 196 9.72 10.00 -19.10
C GLY A 196 10.85 9.30 -18.37
N ILE A 197 11.03 8.01 -18.63
CA ILE A 197 12.19 7.24 -18.23
C ILE A 197 13.08 7.08 -19.46
N LEU A 198 14.29 7.61 -19.41
CA LEU A 198 15.29 7.49 -20.49
C LEU A 198 15.97 6.13 -20.45
N GLU A 199 16.39 5.62 -21.61
CA GLU A 199 17.20 4.39 -21.70
C GLU A 199 18.53 4.51 -20.92
N HIS A 200 19.12 5.70 -20.98
CA HIS A 200 20.33 6.10 -20.26
C HIS A 200 20.02 7.32 -19.38
N PRO A 201 19.74 7.13 -18.07
CA PRO A 201 19.41 8.23 -17.16
C PRO A 201 20.55 9.24 -16.93
N ASP A 202 21.79 8.86 -17.24
CA ASP A 202 22.99 9.69 -17.11
C ASP A 202 23.27 10.57 -18.34
N ALA A 203 22.46 10.44 -19.39
CA ALA A 203 22.60 11.21 -20.63
C ALA A 203 21.32 12.02 -20.93
N PRO A 204 21.42 13.17 -21.61
CA PRO A 204 20.25 13.91 -22.11
C PRO A 204 19.41 13.08 -23.08
N TYR A 205 18.12 13.40 -23.16
CA TYR A 205 17.24 12.88 -24.20
C TYR A 205 17.81 13.16 -25.59
N GLY A 206 17.70 12.18 -26.50
CA GLY A 206 18.11 12.35 -27.88
C GLY A 206 17.78 11.14 -28.76
N PRO A 207 18.14 11.19 -30.05
CA PRO A 207 17.91 10.08 -30.99
C PRO A 207 18.53 8.76 -30.53
N ASP A 208 19.67 8.82 -29.84
CA ASP A 208 20.40 7.68 -29.30
C ASP A 208 20.07 7.39 -27.82
N ASN A 209 19.19 8.19 -27.20
CA ASN A 209 18.72 8.00 -25.81
C ASN A 209 17.22 8.33 -25.72
N PRO A 210 16.34 7.46 -26.24
CA PRO A 210 14.90 7.67 -26.22
C PRO A 210 14.30 7.42 -24.84
N ALA A 211 13.07 7.91 -24.63
CA ALA A 211 12.26 7.52 -23.50
C ALA A 211 11.69 6.10 -23.72
N VAL A 212 12.01 5.17 -22.82
CA VAL A 212 11.59 3.76 -22.88
C VAL A 212 10.24 3.51 -22.19
N ALA A 213 9.90 4.36 -21.24
CA ALA A 213 8.64 4.33 -20.51
C ALA A 213 8.29 5.74 -20.02
N ARG A 214 7.09 5.89 -19.44
CA ARG A 214 6.68 7.09 -18.73
C ARG A 214 5.81 6.71 -17.55
N TYR A 215 5.78 7.57 -16.54
CA TYR A 215 4.88 7.45 -15.40
C TYR A 215 4.31 8.81 -15.04
N ALA A 216 3.20 8.79 -14.34
CA ALA A 216 2.64 9.92 -13.60
C ALA A 216 2.15 9.36 -12.27
N PHE A 217 2.19 10.14 -11.21
CA PHE A 217 1.73 9.69 -9.90
C PHE A 217 0.93 10.77 -9.19
N ILE A 218 0.11 10.30 -8.27
CA ILE A 218 -0.57 11.08 -7.25
C ILE A 218 -0.30 10.41 -5.91
N ALA A 219 0.00 11.21 -4.90
CA ALA A 219 0.19 10.77 -3.53
C ALA A 219 -0.80 11.54 -2.64
N VAL A 220 -1.83 10.80 -2.18
CA VAL A 220 -2.91 11.32 -1.35
C VAL A 220 -2.50 11.26 0.13
N PRO A 221 -2.73 12.33 0.92
CA PRO A 221 -2.25 12.39 2.29
C PRO A 221 -3.20 11.68 3.27
N VAL A 222 -3.01 10.37 3.46
CA VAL A 222 -3.87 9.53 4.34
C VAL A 222 -3.97 10.09 5.78
N GLY A 223 -2.91 10.69 6.31
CA GLY A 223 -2.88 11.27 7.66
C GLY A 223 -3.49 12.68 7.79
N ASN A 224 -3.88 13.32 6.70
CA ASN A 224 -4.44 14.69 6.67
C ASN A 224 -5.83 14.75 6.00
N ALA A 225 -6.38 13.61 5.60
CA ALA A 225 -7.68 13.49 4.96
C ALA A 225 -8.71 12.87 5.92
N LEU A 226 -9.96 13.30 5.79
CA LEU A 226 -11.12 12.59 6.32
C LEU A 226 -11.34 11.33 5.50
N ASP A 227 -11.86 10.26 6.09
CA ASP A 227 -12.09 9.04 5.33
C ASP A 227 -13.53 8.95 4.82
N LEU A 228 -13.70 8.73 3.51
CA LEU A 228 -15.00 8.64 2.82
C LEU A 228 -15.76 7.36 3.17
N ASN A 229 -15.15 6.31 3.70
CA ASN A 229 -15.83 5.12 4.22
C ASN A 229 -16.31 5.32 5.67
N ALA A 230 -15.68 6.21 6.45
CA ALA A 230 -15.98 6.43 7.87
C ALA A 230 -16.65 7.78 8.22
N ILE A 231 -16.60 8.80 7.38
CA ILE A 231 -17.31 10.07 7.59
C ILE A 231 -18.81 9.88 7.42
N HIS A 232 -19.65 10.58 8.17
CA HIS A 232 -21.10 10.45 8.02
C HIS A 232 -21.79 11.77 7.65
N ASN A 233 -23.07 11.65 7.35
CA ASN A 233 -24.02 12.73 7.23
C ASN A 233 -25.35 12.34 7.89
N GLN A 234 -25.47 11.10 8.33
CA GLN A 234 -26.71 10.57 8.83
C GLN A 234 -26.42 9.56 9.93
N ALA A 235 -26.79 9.91 11.16
CA ALA A 235 -26.74 9.00 12.29
C ALA A 235 -28.10 8.86 13.00
N MET A 236 -29.03 9.79 12.75
CA MET A 236 -30.31 9.85 13.46
C MET A 236 -31.38 8.94 12.86
N VAL A 237 -32.17 8.32 13.73
CA VAL A 237 -33.49 7.77 13.39
C VAL A 237 -34.58 8.80 13.72
N VAL A 238 -35.47 9.09 12.76
CA VAL A 238 -36.53 10.08 12.92
C VAL A 238 -37.54 9.66 13.98
N MET A 239 -37.89 10.59 14.88
CA MET A 239 -39.06 10.45 15.73
C MET A 239 -40.33 10.80 14.95
N ASN A 240 -41.20 9.83 14.67
CA ASN A 240 -42.57 10.18 14.30
C ASN A 240 -43.38 10.53 15.56
N ASN A 241 -44.32 11.47 15.44
CA ASN A 241 -45.05 12.05 16.59
C ASN A 241 -46.03 11.07 17.27
N GLN A 242 -46.02 9.78 16.90
CA GLN A 242 -47.05 8.80 17.28
C GLN A 242 -46.51 7.38 17.61
N SER A 243 -45.21 7.11 17.56
CA SER A 243 -44.64 5.83 18.01
C SER A 243 -43.26 6.04 18.61
N ARG A 244 -43.12 5.66 19.89
CA ARG A 244 -41.87 5.65 20.65
C ARG A 244 -40.90 4.55 20.19
N TYR A 245 -40.99 4.12 18.93
CA TYR A 245 -40.27 2.99 18.36
C TYR A 245 -39.53 3.44 17.09
N ARG A 246 -38.20 3.33 17.14
CA ARG A 246 -37.23 3.76 16.11
C ARG A 246 -36.81 2.57 15.25
N ALA A 247 -37.04 2.66 13.94
CA ALA A 247 -36.31 1.89 12.93
C ALA A 247 -35.70 2.89 11.93
N PRO A 248 -34.42 2.73 11.54
CA PRO A 248 -33.86 3.43 10.37
C PRO A 248 -34.85 3.32 9.21
N VAL A 249 -35.08 4.40 8.46
CA VAL A 249 -35.96 4.28 7.29
C VAL A 249 -35.24 3.39 6.28
N ASN A 250 -35.81 2.23 5.96
CA ASN A 250 -35.23 1.28 5.01
C ASN A 250 -36.23 0.94 3.88
N PRO A 251 -35.88 1.14 2.59
CA PRO A 251 -34.67 1.81 2.13
C PRO A 251 -34.71 3.28 2.56
N MET A 252 -33.53 3.84 2.81
CA MET A 252 -33.44 5.26 3.08
C MET A 252 -33.87 6.04 1.84
N THR A 253 -34.67 7.11 2.02
CA THR A 253 -35.11 7.96 0.92
C THR A 253 -34.68 9.41 1.07
N ARG A 254 -34.41 10.05 -0.06
CA ARG A 254 -34.02 11.46 -0.15
C ARG A 254 -35.08 12.34 0.53
N GLY A 255 -34.65 13.15 1.50
CA GLY A 255 -35.53 14.00 2.33
C GLY A 255 -35.91 13.42 3.69
N GLN A 256 -35.50 12.17 3.97
CA GLN A 256 -35.49 11.56 5.30
C GLN A 256 -34.07 11.43 5.87
N ASP A 257 -33.12 12.19 5.30
CA ASP A 257 -31.77 12.34 5.85
C ASP A 257 -31.81 13.34 7.01
N TYR A 258 -31.23 12.94 8.13
CA TYR A 258 -31.10 13.75 9.32
C TYR A 258 -29.69 13.69 9.93
N PHE A 259 -28.93 14.78 9.78
CA PHE A 259 -27.69 15.05 10.51
C PHE A 259 -27.91 15.94 11.72
N PHE A 260 -27.45 15.60 12.92
CA PHE A 260 -27.44 16.55 14.02
C PHE A 260 -26.18 16.39 14.85
N ARG A 261 -25.57 17.49 15.29
CA ARG A 261 -24.43 17.44 16.22
C ARG A 261 -24.91 17.00 17.59
N ASN A 262 -24.08 16.29 18.35
CA ASN A 262 -24.36 15.78 19.69
C ASN A 262 -25.39 14.64 19.70
N GLN A 263 -25.11 13.65 18.86
CA GLN A 263 -25.80 12.38 18.73
C GLN A 263 -25.05 11.22 19.41
N GLY A 264 -23.80 11.37 19.81
CA GLY A 264 -23.10 10.31 20.53
C GLY A 264 -21.60 10.51 20.57
N VAL A 265 -20.85 9.41 20.64
CA VAL A 265 -19.38 9.41 20.60
C VAL A 265 -18.89 8.57 19.41
N GLY A 266 -18.64 9.21 18.27
CA GLY A 266 -18.12 8.52 17.08
C GLY A 266 -17.84 9.44 15.90
N SER A 267 -17.28 8.88 14.81
CA SER A 267 -17.01 9.60 13.56
C SER A 267 -18.26 10.18 12.91
N TRP A 268 -19.44 9.65 13.29
CA TRP A 268 -20.74 10.12 12.82
C TRP A 268 -21.16 11.50 13.35
N GLU A 269 -20.36 12.12 14.21
CA GLU A 269 -20.44 13.56 14.55
C GLU A 269 -19.87 14.48 13.45
N LEU A 270 -19.15 13.92 12.48
CA LEU A 270 -18.66 14.67 11.32
C LEU A 270 -19.76 14.74 10.27
N ASN A 271 -19.87 15.90 9.60
CA ASN A 271 -20.90 16.18 8.61
C ASN A 271 -20.28 16.29 7.21
N LEU A 272 -20.47 15.25 6.39
CA LEU A 272 -20.01 15.20 5.01
C LEU A 272 -20.68 16.27 4.13
N ALA A 273 -21.96 16.58 4.33
CA ALA A 273 -22.62 17.65 3.58
C ALA A 273 -21.99 19.02 3.89
N ALA A 274 -21.65 19.29 5.15
CA ALA A 274 -20.96 20.52 5.52
C ALA A 274 -19.57 20.60 4.89
N PHE A 275 -18.84 19.48 4.83
CA PHE A 275 -17.56 19.39 4.12
C PHE A 275 -17.72 19.73 2.63
N LEU A 276 -18.68 19.12 1.93
CA LEU A 276 -18.93 19.43 0.51
C LEU A 276 -19.32 20.89 0.29
N ALA A 277 -20.14 21.45 1.17
CA ALA A 277 -20.54 22.86 1.10
C ALA A 277 -19.38 23.84 1.30
N ASP A 278 -18.41 23.51 2.16
CA ASP A 278 -17.21 24.32 2.41
C ASP A 278 -16.14 24.14 1.31
N LEU A 279 -16.04 22.93 0.76
CA LEU A 279 -15.15 22.59 -0.35
C LEU A 279 -15.39 23.50 -1.56
N ASP A 280 -16.65 23.62 -2.00
CA ASP A 280 -17.04 24.49 -3.09
C ASP A 280 -18.43 25.09 -2.84
N THR A 281 -18.43 26.32 -2.35
CA THR A 281 -19.64 27.06 -2.03
C THR A 281 -20.53 27.32 -3.25
N ASN A 282 -19.98 27.32 -4.47
CA ASN A 282 -20.73 27.57 -5.69
C ASN A 282 -21.49 26.32 -6.15
N GLN A 283 -20.95 25.13 -5.90
CA GLN A 283 -21.58 23.85 -6.27
C GLN A 283 -22.50 23.30 -5.18
N TRP A 284 -22.07 23.38 -3.92
CA TRP A 284 -22.73 22.70 -2.79
C TRP A 284 -23.22 23.65 -1.69
N GLY A 285 -22.70 24.87 -1.61
CA GLY A 285 -22.84 25.73 -0.42
C GLY A 285 -23.68 26.99 -0.54
N ALA A 286 -24.34 27.31 -1.66
CA ALA A 286 -24.84 28.66 -1.89
C ALA A 286 -25.72 29.25 -0.75
N MET A 287 -25.13 30.15 0.03
CA MET A 287 -25.64 31.47 0.38
C MET A 287 -24.46 32.45 0.42
N VAL A 288 -24.33 33.31 -0.60
CA VAL A 288 -23.51 34.52 -0.47
C VAL A 288 -24.45 35.71 -0.23
N GLY A 289 -24.62 36.04 1.07
CA GLY A 289 -25.10 37.33 1.58
C GLY A 289 -26.61 37.62 1.54
N SER A 290 -27.24 37.78 2.72
CA SER A 290 -28.05 38.97 3.05
C SER A 290 -28.60 38.96 4.49
N GLY A 291 -27.86 39.51 5.45
CA GLY A 291 -28.43 40.03 6.71
C GLY A 291 -29.25 39.05 7.59
N PRO A 292 -29.99 39.54 8.61
CA PRO A 292 -30.73 38.72 9.57
C PRO A 292 -32.00 38.06 9.01
N THR A 293 -32.22 38.10 7.70
CA THR A 293 -33.42 37.58 7.05
C THR A 293 -33.00 36.79 5.80
N PRO A 294 -33.14 35.46 5.82
CA PRO A 294 -32.78 34.61 4.69
C PRO A 294 -33.51 35.05 3.41
N PRO A 295 -32.80 35.21 2.26
CA PRO A 295 -33.47 35.30 0.98
C PRO A 295 -34.27 34.01 0.76
N GLY A 296 -35.49 34.14 0.23
CA GLY A 296 -36.55 33.14 0.29
C GLY A 296 -36.12 31.69 0.01
N TYR A 297 -36.73 30.76 0.74
CA TYR A 297 -36.61 29.30 0.64
C TYR A 297 -36.32 28.80 -0.78
N ASP A 298 -35.08 28.40 -1.05
CA ASP A 298 -34.72 27.62 -2.23
C ASP A 298 -34.15 26.28 -1.74
N ALA A 299 -34.79 25.19 -2.16
CA ALA A 299 -34.49 23.83 -1.74
C ALA A 299 -33.12 23.31 -2.22
N ASN A 300 -32.41 24.10 -3.04
CA ASN A 300 -31.09 23.78 -3.57
C ASN A 300 -29.93 24.18 -2.65
N PHE A 301 -30.17 25.00 -1.62
CA PHE A 301 -29.12 25.54 -0.75
C PHE A 301 -28.81 24.62 0.44
N TYR A 302 -27.54 24.60 0.87
CA TYR A 302 -27.13 23.93 2.10
C TYR A 302 -27.87 24.55 3.29
N TRP A 303 -28.81 23.80 3.86
CA TRP A 303 -29.64 24.28 4.94
C TRP A 303 -29.65 23.30 6.11
N TYR A 304 -28.88 23.64 7.15
CA TYR A 304 -28.86 22.92 8.42
C TYR A 304 -30.08 23.30 9.29
N ASN A 305 -31.12 22.46 9.29
CA ASN A 305 -32.31 22.61 10.13
C ASN A 305 -32.15 21.97 11.53
N TYR A 306 -32.84 22.50 12.52
CA TYR A 306 -32.95 21.84 13.82
C TYR A 306 -34.04 20.72 13.76
N PRO A 307 -33.81 19.50 14.30
CA PRO A 307 -34.67 18.34 14.07
C PRO A 307 -36.11 18.45 14.62
N LEU A 308 -36.39 19.37 15.56
CA LEU A 308 -37.77 19.63 16.04
C LEU A 308 -38.69 20.27 15.00
N ALA A 309 -38.19 20.70 13.84
CA ALA A 309 -39.01 21.31 12.80
C ALA A 309 -39.81 20.32 11.94
N GLY A 310 -39.64 19.00 12.14
CA GLY A 310 -40.36 17.96 11.37
C GLY A 310 -40.05 17.98 9.87
N ARG A 311 -38.94 18.61 9.46
CA ARG A 311 -38.48 18.75 8.08
C ARG A 311 -37.05 18.25 7.98
N GLY A 312 -36.76 17.41 6.97
CA GLY A 312 -35.40 16.97 6.65
C GLY A 312 -34.50 18.12 6.20
N TYR A 313 -33.20 17.86 6.18
CA TYR A 313 -32.21 18.79 5.60
C TYR A 313 -32.41 18.91 4.09
N GLN A 314 -31.97 20.03 3.52
CA GLN A 314 -32.12 20.34 2.09
C GLN A 314 -30.80 20.88 1.54
N GLY A 315 -30.61 20.72 0.24
CA GLY A 315 -29.45 21.22 -0.50
C GLY A 315 -28.64 20.13 -1.20
N TYR A 316 -27.96 20.52 -2.28
CA TYR A 316 -27.15 19.60 -3.08
C TYR A 316 -26.05 18.89 -2.28
N ALA A 317 -25.51 19.55 -1.26
CA ALA A 317 -24.56 18.98 -0.31
C ALA A 317 -25.13 17.78 0.47
N PHE A 318 -26.35 17.92 1.00
CA PHE A 318 -27.02 16.83 1.73
C PHE A 318 -27.42 15.71 0.78
N ASP A 319 -27.91 16.05 -0.42
CA ASP A 319 -28.30 15.05 -1.41
C ASP A 319 -27.12 14.18 -1.87
N ASP A 320 -25.95 14.78 -2.11
CA ASP A 320 -24.76 14.03 -2.51
C ASP A 320 -24.14 13.25 -1.37
N ALA A 321 -24.02 13.86 -0.19
CA ALA A 321 -23.53 13.16 1.00
C ALA A 321 -24.39 11.94 1.31
N PHE A 322 -25.72 12.07 1.22
CA PHE A 322 -26.66 10.96 1.32
C PHE A 322 -26.36 9.85 0.30
N SER A 323 -26.12 10.21 -0.96
CA SER A 323 -25.88 9.23 -2.02
C SER A 323 -24.57 8.46 -1.83
N LEU A 324 -23.49 9.16 -1.46
CA LEU A 324 -22.18 8.56 -1.17
C LEU A 324 -22.26 7.58 0.00
N ILE A 325 -22.98 7.95 1.07
CA ILE A 325 -23.16 7.09 2.25
C ILE A 325 -24.07 5.90 1.94
N THR A 326 -25.15 6.11 1.19
CA THR A 326 -26.11 5.06 0.83
C THR A 326 -25.46 3.94 0.02
N ASN A 327 -24.45 4.26 -0.79
CA ASN A 327 -23.68 3.25 -1.52
C ASN A 327 -23.00 2.24 -0.58
N ARG A 328 -22.49 2.69 0.58
CA ARG A 328 -21.75 1.87 1.54
C ARG A 328 -22.54 0.68 2.09
N TYR A 329 -23.86 0.77 2.09
CA TYR A 329 -24.75 -0.32 2.52
C TYR A 329 -25.78 -0.71 1.45
N ALA A 330 -25.47 -0.46 0.17
CA ALA A 330 -26.32 -0.81 -0.98
C ALA A 330 -27.79 -0.34 -0.84
N ALA A 331 -27.99 0.84 -0.24
CA ALA A 331 -29.30 1.39 0.12
C ALA A 331 -30.16 0.54 1.08
N ASN A 332 -29.58 -0.49 1.69
CA ASN A 332 -30.21 -1.36 2.68
C ASN A 332 -29.52 -1.21 4.04
N TYR A 333 -30.01 -0.28 4.86
CA TYR A 333 -29.41 -0.01 6.18
C TYR A 333 -29.51 -1.22 7.13
N ASP A 334 -30.51 -2.09 6.94
CA ASP A 334 -30.66 -3.32 7.73
C ASP A 334 -29.60 -4.39 7.42
N SER A 335 -28.72 -4.15 6.44
CA SER A 335 -27.57 -5.01 6.15
C SER A 335 -26.41 -4.84 7.14
N LEU A 336 -26.40 -3.75 7.91
CA LEU A 336 -25.36 -3.46 8.89
C LEU A 336 -25.47 -4.38 10.12
N ALA A 337 -24.35 -4.60 10.81
CA ALA A 337 -24.29 -5.45 11.99
C ALA A 337 -25.19 -4.95 13.12
N THR A 338 -25.69 -5.87 13.95
CA THR A 338 -26.54 -5.57 15.10
C THR A 338 -25.82 -5.92 16.40
N ASN A 339 -26.19 -5.25 17.50
CA ASN A 339 -25.90 -5.72 18.88
C ASN A 339 -24.42 -5.67 19.36
N VAL A 340 -23.64 -4.66 18.96
CA VAL A 340 -22.23 -4.53 19.38
C VAL A 340 -22.10 -4.00 20.82
N PHE A 341 -22.96 -3.07 21.23
CA PHE A 341 -22.90 -2.44 22.56
C PHE A 341 -23.90 -3.06 23.54
N ASN A 342 -23.57 -4.22 24.12
CA ASN A 342 -24.28 -4.78 25.29
C ASN A 342 -23.66 -4.25 26.60
N GLY A 343 -23.75 -2.94 26.82
CA GLY A 343 -23.17 -2.26 27.97
C GLY A 343 -24.16 -1.33 28.66
N VAL A 344 -24.16 -1.34 29.99
CA VAL A 344 -24.94 -0.42 30.84
C VAL A 344 -24.13 0.87 31.00
N GLY A 345 -24.55 1.96 30.37
CA GLY A 345 -23.91 3.28 30.48
C GLY A 345 -24.82 4.39 29.92
N ASP A 346 -24.59 5.63 30.35
CA ASP A 346 -25.29 6.84 29.88
C ASP A 346 -24.58 7.46 28.64
N ILE A 347 -24.14 6.63 27.69
CA ILE A 347 -23.44 7.04 26.47
C ILE A 347 -24.29 6.65 25.25
N ASP A 348 -24.77 7.65 24.49
CA ASP A 348 -25.63 7.44 23.33
C ASP A 348 -24.88 6.74 22.18
N TYR A 349 -24.93 5.40 22.16
CA TYR A 349 -24.23 4.58 21.17
C TYR A 349 -25.01 4.42 19.85
N TYR A 350 -26.34 4.59 19.88
CA TYR A 350 -27.21 4.38 18.72
C TYR A 350 -27.78 5.69 18.13
N ASN A 351 -27.25 6.83 18.57
CA ASN A 351 -27.69 8.16 18.13
C ASN A 351 -29.19 8.37 18.34
N ASP A 352 -29.71 7.83 19.44
CA ASP A 352 -31.12 7.78 19.79
C ASP A 352 -31.54 8.46 21.09
N GLY A 353 -30.56 9.00 21.81
CA GLY A 353 -30.73 9.86 22.97
C GLY A 353 -31.20 11.28 22.63
N PRO A 354 -31.70 12.01 23.65
CA PRO A 354 -32.06 13.42 23.50
C PRO A 354 -30.81 14.32 23.41
N LEU A 355 -30.96 15.49 22.78
CA LEU A 355 -29.91 16.52 22.75
C LEU A 355 -29.44 16.88 24.17
N MET A 356 -28.12 16.81 24.41
CA MET A 356 -27.46 17.40 25.57
C MET A 356 -27.64 18.92 25.52
N THR A 357 -28.49 19.45 26.38
CA THR A 357 -28.78 20.90 26.51
C THR A 357 -28.14 21.52 27.75
N GLY A 358 -27.43 20.73 28.55
CA GLY A 358 -26.74 21.17 29.76
C GLY A 358 -25.62 20.20 30.14
N PHE A 359 -24.90 20.45 31.23
CA PHE A 359 -23.74 19.67 31.65
C PHE A 359 -24.06 18.30 32.29
N SER A 360 -25.34 17.98 32.45
CA SER A 360 -25.75 16.71 33.05
C SER A 360 -25.65 15.58 32.00
N PRO A 361 -25.17 14.38 32.37
CA PRO A 361 -25.17 13.24 31.47
C PRO A 361 -26.56 13.00 30.87
N ILE A 362 -26.60 12.67 29.57
CA ILE A 362 -27.84 12.29 28.92
C ILE A 362 -28.22 10.91 29.44
N SER A 363 -29.34 10.80 30.17
CA SER A 363 -29.86 9.49 30.55
C SER A 363 -30.62 8.90 29.37
N GLU A 364 -30.06 7.86 28.78
CA GLU A 364 -30.77 7.01 27.84
C GLU A 364 -31.78 6.19 28.64
N THR A 365 -33.07 6.46 28.43
CA THR A 365 -34.07 5.50 28.91
C THR A 365 -34.00 4.31 27.96
N PHE A 366 -33.19 3.31 28.30
CA PHE A 366 -33.11 2.05 27.55
C PHE A 366 -34.51 1.48 27.36
N TYR A 367 -35.13 1.77 26.22
CA TYR A 367 -36.24 0.97 25.77
C TYR A 367 -35.60 -0.29 25.23
N VAL A 368 -35.67 -1.38 26.00
CA VAL A 368 -35.19 -2.70 25.57
C VAL A 368 -35.91 -3.02 24.26
N ARG A 369 -35.24 -2.78 23.13
CA ARG A 369 -35.71 -3.29 21.85
C ARG A 369 -35.64 -4.81 21.96
N GLY A 370 -36.73 -5.49 21.60
CA GLY A 370 -36.74 -6.96 21.53
C GLY A 370 -35.75 -7.51 20.49
N VAL A 371 -35.25 -6.65 19.59
CA VAL A 371 -34.20 -6.94 18.61
C VAL A 371 -33.26 -5.72 18.54
N PRO A 372 -31.94 -5.88 18.79
CA PRO A 372 -30.95 -4.82 18.64
C PRO A 372 -30.98 -4.25 17.20
N PRO A 373 -30.99 -2.92 17.01
CA PRO A 373 -31.01 -2.36 15.68
C PRO A 373 -29.62 -2.46 15.03
N PRO A 374 -29.53 -2.28 13.71
CA PRO A 374 -28.25 -1.99 13.07
C PRO A 374 -27.69 -0.65 13.57
N TRP A 375 -26.36 -0.50 13.60
CA TRP A 375 -25.70 0.71 14.08
C TRP A 375 -24.82 1.34 12.99
N VAL A 376 -24.69 2.68 13.05
CA VAL A 376 -24.13 3.50 11.97
C VAL A 376 -22.63 3.32 11.76
N GLY A 377 -21.90 2.89 12.79
CA GLY A 377 -20.45 2.65 12.71
C GLY A 377 -20.10 1.18 12.49
N SER A 378 -21.09 0.33 12.19
CA SER A 378 -20.84 -1.01 11.69
C SER A 378 -19.97 -0.93 10.44
N ASP A 379 -19.17 -1.97 10.20
CA ASP A 379 -18.51 -2.18 8.92
C ASP A 379 -19.54 -2.05 7.80
N ASN A 380 -19.12 -1.34 6.75
CA ASN A 380 -19.94 -1.14 5.57
C ASN A 380 -19.95 -2.43 4.73
N THR A 381 -21.00 -2.65 3.95
CA THR A 381 -21.03 -3.81 3.03
C THR A 381 -20.33 -3.52 1.71
N ASN A 382 -20.24 -2.24 1.34
CA ASN A 382 -19.50 -1.72 0.19
C ASN A 382 -18.52 -0.63 0.67
N HIS A 383 -17.37 -0.55 0.02
CA HIS A 383 -16.33 0.43 0.31
C HIS A 383 -15.90 1.14 -0.97
N PHE A 384 -15.49 2.40 -0.83
CA PHE A 384 -14.74 3.13 -1.83
C PHE A 384 -13.26 2.74 -1.68
N PHE A 385 -12.56 2.49 -2.78
CA PHE A 385 -11.15 2.08 -2.76
C PHE A 385 -10.27 2.92 -3.69
N ASP A 386 -10.84 3.40 -4.80
CA ASP A 386 -10.11 4.16 -5.81
C ASP A 386 -10.82 5.51 -6.02
N GLU A 387 -10.50 6.49 -5.17
CA GLU A 387 -11.19 7.80 -5.15
C GLU A 387 -11.34 8.42 -6.54
N PRO A 388 -10.32 8.42 -7.43
CA PRO A 388 -10.47 8.99 -8.77
C PRO A 388 -11.45 8.28 -9.69
N ASP A 389 -11.67 6.98 -9.52
CA ASP A 389 -12.59 6.23 -10.38
C ASP A 389 -13.97 6.10 -9.74
N ASP A 390 -14.04 5.80 -8.45
CA ASP A 390 -15.29 5.57 -7.71
C ASP A 390 -16.13 6.86 -7.59
N LEU A 391 -15.49 8.02 -7.40
CA LEU A 391 -16.22 9.31 -7.30
C LEU A 391 -16.86 9.73 -8.63
N PHE A 392 -16.32 9.30 -9.76
CA PHE A 392 -16.89 9.56 -11.09
C PHE A 392 -17.81 8.43 -11.58
N ASP A 393 -17.99 7.36 -10.82
CA ASP A 393 -18.95 6.30 -11.11
C ASP A 393 -20.37 6.67 -10.59
N PRO A 394 -21.35 6.96 -11.47
CA PRO A 394 -22.69 7.30 -11.05
C PRO A 394 -23.41 6.19 -10.27
N ALA A 395 -22.95 4.94 -10.35
CA ALA A 395 -23.49 3.85 -9.56
C ALA A 395 -23.06 3.93 -8.08
N GLN A 396 -21.90 4.54 -7.81
CA GLN A 396 -21.33 4.66 -6.47
C GLN A 396 -21.57 6.04 -5.83
N SER A 397 -21.40 7.13 -6.60
CA SER A 397 -21.48 8.51 -6.10
C SER A 397 -22.77 9.25 -6.49
N SER A 398 -23.60 8.65 -7.36
CA SER A 398 -24.78 9.22 -8.02
C SER A 398 -24.50 10.13 -9.22
N ALA A 399 -25.42 10.12 -10.18
CA ALA A 399 -25.36 10.99 -11.36
C ALA A 399 -25.38 12.49 -11.00
N GLY A 400 -26.01 12.87 -9.89
CA GLY A 400 -26.08 14.27 -9.45
C GLY A 400 -24.72 14.79 -8.99
N PHE A 401 -24.01 13.98 -8.19
CA PHE A 401 -22.65 14.29 -7.73
C PHE A 401 -21.68 14.39 -8.92
N VAL A 402 -21.68 13.38 -9.79
CA VAL A 402 -20.81 13.37 -10.99
C VAL A 402 -21.05 14.59 -11.87
N GLN A 403 -22.32 14.99 -12.07
CA GLN A 403 -22.65 16.19 -12.83
C GLN A 403 -22.09 17.47 -12.20
N ARG A 404 -22.17 17.62 -10.88
CA ARG A 404 -21.61 18.78 -10.17
C ARG A 404 -20.09 18.80 -10.22
N LEU A 405 -19.45 17.65 -10.00
CA LEU A 405 -17.99 17.55 -10.08
C LEU A 405 -17.47 17.89 -11.49
N THR A 406 -18.15 17.38 -12.51
CA THR A 406 -17.85 17.69 -13.93
C THR A 406 -18.11 19.17 -14.23
N ALA A 407 -19.18 19.75 -13.71
CA ALA A 407 -19.51 21.17 -13.90
C ALA A 407 -18.48 22.09 -13.23
N ALA A 408 -18.02 21.75 -12.02
CA ALA A 408 -16.96 22.43 -11.31
C ALA A 408 -15.65 22.40 -12.12
N GLY A 409 -15.23 21.22 -12.56
CA GLY A 409 -14.03 21.04 -13.40
C GLY A 409 -14.10 21.77 -14.75
N ALA A 410 -15.30 21.99 -15.31
CA ALA A 410 -15.48 22.72 -16.56
C ALA A 410 -15.46 24.26 -16.39
N ALA A 411 -15.58 24.75 -15.15
CA ALA A 411 -15.70 26.17 -14.86
C ALA A 411 -14.42 26.96 -15.19
N ALA A 412 -14.59 28.25 -15.48
CA ALA A 412 -13.48 29.18 -15.70
C ALA A 412 -12.83 29.65 -14.39
N ALA A 413 -13.59 29.65 -13.29
CA ALA A 413 -13.11 30.10 -12.00
C ALA A 413 -12.12 29.09 -11.41
N THR A 414 -10.96 29.54 -10.96
CA THR A 414 -9.95 28.67 -10.34
C THR A 414 -10.50 27.96 -9.10
N TYR A 415 -11.33 28.64 -8.31
CA TYR A 415 -11.99 28.07 -7.14
C TYR A 415 -12.78 26.80 -7.51
N ASP A 416 -13.69 26.88 -8.47
CA ASP A 416 -14.53 25.75 -8.91
C ASP A 416 -13.69 24.67 -9.62
N ARG A 417 -12.76 25.10 -10.49
CA ARG A 417 -12.00 24.20 -11.36
C ARG A 417 -11.10 23.25 -10.58
N TYR A 418 -10.49 23.73 -9.50
CA TYR A 418 -9.61 22.94 -8.64
C TYR A 418 -10.36 22.23 -7.49
N SER A 419 -11.69 22.27 -7.43
CA SER A 419 -12.48 21.65 -6.37
C SER A 419 -12.21 20.15 -6.22
N TYR A 420 -11.98 19.44 -7.32
CA TYR A 420 -11.65 18.01 -7.29
C TYR A 420 -10.31 17.73 -6.61
N TYR A 421 -9.25 18.49 -6.92
CA TYR A 421 -7.94 18.32 -6.28
C TYR A 421 -7.95 18.73 -4.81
N ARG A 422 -8.73 19.76 -4.46
CA ARG A 422 -8.96 20.13 -3.06
C ARG A 422 -9.72 19.03 -2.30
N LEU A 423 -10.65 18.34 -2.96
CA LEU A 423 -11.34 17.17 -2.40
C LEU A 423 -10.35 16.05 -2.11
N LEU A 424 -9.53 15.63 -3.09
CA LEU A 424 -8.50 14.60 -2.89
C LEU A 424 -7.48 14.96 -1.80
N SER A 425 -7.22 16.25 -1.58
CA SER A 425 -6.30 16.68 -0.51
C SER A 425 -6.87 16.53 0.90
N GLN A 426 -8.19 16.37 1.05
CA GLN A 426 -8.91 16.41 2.33
C GLN A 426 -9.84 15.23 2.56
N LEU A 427 -10.09 14.39 1.55
CA LEU A 427 -10.97 13.23 1.62
C LEU A 427 -10.26 12.02 1.00
N GLY A 428 -10.12 10.95 1.78
CA GLY A 428 -9.39 9.73 1.47
C GLY A 428 -10.27 8.45 1.58
N THR A 429 -9.77 7.28 1.20
CA THR A 429 -10.48 5.97 1.35
C THR A 429 -9.66 4.85 2.01
N ASP A 430 -8.45 5.14 2.47
CA ASP A 430 -7.44 4.14 2.91
C ASP A 430 -7.64 3.61 4.35
N SER A 431 -8.75 3.97 5.02
CA SER A 431 -9.06 3.56 6.38
C SER A 431 -9.64 2.16 6.51
N ASP A 432 -10.23 1.60 5.44
CA ASP A 432 -11.02 0.38 5.54
C ASP A 432 -10.16 -0.88 5.29
N PRO A 433 -10.09 -1.83 6.25
CA PRO A 433 -9.42 -3.10 6.00
C PRO A 433 -10.15 -3.88 4.91
N ASP A 434 -9.43 -4.20 3.84
CA ASP A 434 -9.86 -5.23 2.87
C ASP A 434 -10.39 -6.50 3.59
N SER A 435 -11.50 -7.06 3.08
CA SER A 435 -12.22 -8.16 3.73
C SER A 435 -11.34 -9.40 3.90
N GLY A 436 -11.52 -10.14 5.01
CA GLY A 436 -10.75 -11.34 5.30
C GLY A 436 -9.34 -11.08 5.87
N LYS A 437 -9.03 -9.85 6.30
CA LYS A 437 -7.78 -9.49 6.97
C LYS A 437 -7.82 -9.74 8.49
N MET A 438 -6.71 -10.24 9.01
CA MET A 438 -6.51 -10.42 10.45
C MET A 438 -6.27 -9.06 11.10
N ASN A 439 -7.05 -8.72 12.13
CA ASN A 439 -6.88 -7.47 12.86
C ASN A 439 -5.61 -7.52 13.73
N LEU A 440 -4.82 -6.45 13.76
CA LEU A 440 -3.55 -6.42 14.48
C LEU A 440 -3.69 -6.24 16.00
N ASN A 441 -4.78 -5.62 16.44
CA ASN A 441 -4.99 -5.20 17.82
C ASN A 441 -5.90 -6.18 18.59
N TYR A 442 -6.95 -6.67 17.94
CA TYR A 442 -7.97 -7.52 18.54
C TYR A 442 -8.15 -8.83 17.79
N ASP A 443 -8.45 -9.90 18.51
CA ASP A 443 -8.69 -11.23 17.94
C ASP A 443 -9.99 -11.23 17.15
N ASN A 444 -9.86 -11.42 15.84
CA ASN A 444 -10.97 -11.56 14.92
C ASN A 444 -10.96 -12.88 14.15
N VAL A 445 -10.33 -13.91 14.72
CA VAL A 445 -10.15 -15.21 14.05
C VAL A 445 -10.84 -16.31 14.84
N ASP A 446 -11.52 -17.22 14.12
CA ASP A 446 -12.17 -18.38 14.72
C ASP A 446 -11.15 -19.46 15.13
N ALA A 447 -11.64 -20.52 15.80
CA ALA A 447 -10.81 -21.65 16.21
C ALA A 447 -10.14 -22.40 15.04
N ASN A 448 -10.61 -22.20 13.80
CA ASN A 448 -10.07 -22.81 12.59
C ASN A 448 -9.05 -21.90 11.88
N GLY A 449 -8.76 -20.71 12.40
CA GLY A 449 -7.85 -19.76 11.78
C GLY A 449 -8.48 -18.88 10.71
N SER A 450 -9.80 -18.89 10.55
CA SER A 450 -10.55 -18.07 9.58
C SER A 450 -10.93 -16.73 10.19
N VAL A 451 -10.78 -15.63 9.43
CA VAL A 451 -11.23 -14.31 9.87
C VAL A 451 -12.75 -14.30 9.94
N VAL A 452 -13.26 -13.79 11.06
CA VAL A 452 -14.68 -13.51 11.28
C VAL A 452 -14.83 -12.01 11.27
N ASP A 453 -15.32 -11.47 10.17
CA ASP A 453 -15.54 -10.03 10.00
C ASP A 453 -16.41 -9.49 11.16
N GLY A 454 -16.01 -8.33 11.73
CA GLY A 454 -16.67 -7.71 12.87
C GLY A 454 -16.30 -8.28 14.24
N ALA A 455 -15.56 -9.39 14.34
CA ALA A 455 -15.22 -9.99 15.64
C ALA A 455 -14.26 -9.12 16.47
N GLU A 456 -13.43 -8.29 15.83
CA GLU A 456 -12.58 -7.29 16.49
C GLU A 456 -13.37 -6.28 17.33
N THR A 457 -14.65 -6.05 17.02
CA THR A 457 -15.53 -5.13 17.77
C THR A 457 -15.86 -5.64 19.17
N ASN A 458 -15.57 -6.91 19.47
CA ASN A 458 -15.67 -7.46 20.83
C ASN A 458 -14.51 -7.02 21.74
N PHE A 459 -13.50 -6.34 21.20
CA PHE A 459 -12.31 -5.86 21.92
C PHE A 459 -11.55 -6.96 22.68
N ILE A 460 -11.61 -8.20 22.19
CA ILE A 460 -10.89 -9.33 22.76
C ILE A 460 -9.43 -9.23 22.34
N SER A 461 -8.52 -9.11 23.31
CA SER A 461 -7.09 -9.04 23.01
C SER A 461 -6.55 -10.40 22.53
N TRP A 462 -5.62 -10.34 21.58
CA TRP A 462 -4.89 -11.51 21.11
C TRP A 462 -4.10 -12.21 22.23
N THR A 463 -4.18 -13.53 22.27
CA THR A 463 -3.18 -14.34 22.98
C THR A 463 -1.86 -14.37 22.20
N PRO A 464 -0.68 -14.43 22.86
CA PRO A 464 0.60 -14.41 22.15
C PRO A 464 0.73 -15.54 21.13
N LEU A 465 0.36 -16.75 21.53
CA LEU A 465 0.42 -17.91 20.64
C LEU A 465 -0.60 -17.82 19.51
N GLY A 466 -1.82 -17.35 19.79
CA GLY A 466 -2.89 -17.22 18.80
C GLY A 466 -2.55 -16.20 17.71
N PHE A 467 -2.01 -15.03 18.08
CA PHE A 467 -1.54 -14.06 17.09
C PHE A 467 -0.39 -14.63 16.27
N PHE A 468 0.64 -15.15 16.95
CA PHE A 468 1.85 -15.63 16.28
C PHE A 468 1.53 -16.72 15.25
N THR A 469 0.73 -17.74 15.61
CA THR A 469 0.42 -18.84 14.68
C THR A 469 -0.44 -18.36 13.52
N ASN A 470 -1.43 -17.49 13.75
CA ASN A 470 -2.30 -16.97 12.69
C ASN A 470 -1.57 -16.04 11.72
N ALA A 471 -0.72 -15.15 12.24
CA ALA A 471 0.11 -14.25 11.43
C ALA A 471 1.17 -15.04 10.66
N ALA A 472 1.89 -15.94 11.32
CA ALA A 472 2.88 -16.81 10.68
C ALA A 472 2.25 -17.67 9.58
N ASN A 473 1.06 -18.23 9.81
CA ASN A 473 0.37 -19.04 8.82
C ASN A 473 0.08 -18.25 7.54
N ARG A 474 -0.44 -17.02 7.67
CA ARG A 474 -0.75 -16.13 6.54
C ARG A 474 0.50 -15.70 5.78
N LEU A 475 1.54 -15.28 6.50
CA LEU A 475 2.82 -14.88 5.90
C LEU A 475 3.48 -16.04 5.13
N LEU A 476 3.48 -17.24 5.70
CA LEU A 476 4.04 -18.42 5.06
C LEU A 476 3.22 -18.88 3.85
N LEU A 477 1.90 -18.91 3.96
CA LEU A 477 1.03 -19.29 2.85
C LEU A 477 1.15 -18.31 1.68
N ALA A 478 1.16 -17.01 1.94
CA ALA A 478 1.36 -16.01 0.88
C ALA A 478 2.74 -16.21 0.20
N TYR A 479 3.82 -16.24 0.99
CA TYR A 479 5.17 -16.39 0.46
C TYR A 479 5.38 -17.71 -0.30
N THR A 480 4.83 -18.81 0.20
CA THR A 480 5.01 -20.13 -0.43
C THR A 480 4.05 -20.37 -1.59
N ALA A 481 2.86 -19.78 -1.61
CA ALA A 481 1.93 -19.86 -2.74
C ALA A 481 2.51 -19.19 -4.00
N ASP A 482 3.10 -18.01 -3.83
CA ASP A 482 3.76 -17.29 -4.92
C ASP A 482 4.88 -18.12 -5.55
N TRP A 483 5.61 -18.89 -4.74
CA TRP A 483 6.68 -19.75 -5.26
C TRP A 483 6.15 -21.10 -5.78
N ALA A 484 5.14 -21.67 -5.15
CA ALA A 484 4.59 -22.99 -5.49
C ALA A 484 3.92 -23.02 -6.87
N ALA A 485 3.44 -21.88 -7.36
CA ALA A 485 2.80 -21.77 -8.66
C ALA A 485 3.68 -21.07 -9.71
N ASN A 486 3.80 -21.69 -10.89
CA ASN A 486 4.14 -21.00 -12.13
C ASN A 486 2.84 -20.75 -12.91
N TYR A 487 2.68 -19.60 -13.52
CA TYR A 487 1.52 -19.32 -14.35
C TYR A 487 1.83 -19.60 -15.83
N VAL A 488 1.02 -20.46 -16.45
CA VAL A 488 1.15 -20.80 -17.88
C VAL A 488 -0.12 -20.39 -18.63
N PRO A 489 -0.02 -19.76 -19.81
CA PRO A 489 -1.19 -19.38 -20.58
C PRO A 489 -1.87 -20.60 -21.19
N THR A 490 -3.20 -20.67 -21.06
CA THR A 490 -4.04 -21.61 -21.81
C THR A 490 -4.19 -21.17 -23.27
N ASN A 491 -4.78 -22.03 -24.10
CA ASN A 491 -5.09 -21.71 -25.51
C ASN A 491 -5.96 -20.46 -25.67
N ASN A 492 -6.72 -20.08 -24.64
CA ASN A 492 -7.59 -18.90 -24.63
C ASN A 492 -6.96 -17.68 -23.93
N GLY A 493 -5.67 -17.73 -23.59
CA GLY A 493 -4.95 -16.61 -22.95
C GLY A 493 -5.19 -16.47 -21.44
N VAL A 494 -6.02 -17.31 -20.84
CA VAL A 494 -6.22 -17.36 -19.38
C VAL A 494 -5.00 -18.02 -18.74
N MET A 495 -4.39 -17.35 -17.77
CA MET A 495 -3.27 -17.89 -17.00
C MET A 495 -3.78 -18.91 -15.98
N ILE A 496 -3.21 -20.11 -15.98
CA ILE A 496 -3.51 -21.15 -14.99
C ILE A 496 -2.28 -21.43 -14.13
N PRO A 497 -2.45 -21.65 -12.81
CA PRO A 497 -1.36 -22.06 -11.95
C PRO A 497 -0.97 -23.52 -12.26
N VAL A 498 0.32 -23.77 -12.40
CA VAL A 498 0.93 -25.09 -12.54
C VAL A 498 2.02 -25.21 -11.48
N LEU A 499 2.20 -26.40 -10.91
CA LEU A 499 3.23 -26.64 -9.89
C LEU A 499 4.61 -26.18 -10.39
N ASN A 500 5.27 -25.36 -9.58
CA ASN A 500 6.64 -24.98 -9.82
C ASN A 500 7.58 -26.16 -9.48
N SER A 501 8.20 -26.73 -10.51
CA SER A 501 9.13 -27.85 -10.36
C SER A 501 10.30 -27.55 -9.40
N ASN A 502 10.75 -26.28 -9.30
CA ASN A 502 11.80 -25.88 -8.36
C ASN A 502 11.31 -25.85 -6.91
N PHE A 503 10.03 -25.50 -6.69
CA PHE A 503 9.42 -25.54 -5.37
C PHE A 503 9.32 -26.98 -4.87
N TRP A 504 8.81 -27.89 -5.71
CA TRP A 504 8.81 -29.32 -5.41
C TRP A 504 10.22 -29.88 -5.23
N ALA A 505 11.16 -29.52 -6.10
CA ALA A 505 12.55 -29.95 -5.98
C ALA A 505 13.24 -29.39 -4.73
N THR A 506 12.71 -28.34 -4.08
CA THR A 506 13.25 -27.75 -2.85
C THR A 506 12.57 -28.30 -1.60
N PHE A 507 11.25 -28.41 -1.57
CA PHE A 507 10.50 -28.78 -0.36
C PHE A 507 9.83 -30.15 -0.43
N SER A 508 9.87 -30.82 -1.58
CA SER A 508 9.21 -32.11 -1.82
C SER A 508 7.71 -32.13 -1.50
N VAL A 509 7.08 -30.96 -1.51
CA VAL A 509 5.63 -30.76 -1.34
C VAL A 509 5.07 -30.09 -2.59
N THR A 510 3.79 -30.33 -2.86
CA THR A 510 3.11 -29.83 -4.07
C THR A 510 2.23 -28.61 -3.81
N ASN A 511 1.92 -28.32 -2.55
CA ASN A 511 1.08 -27.20 -2.14
C ASN A 511 1.90 -26.21 -1.32
N ALA A 512 1.46 -24.95 -1.33
CA ALA A 512 1.88 -23.95 -0.35
C ALA A 512 1.66 -24.50 1.07
N PHE A 513 2.53 -24.13 2.00
CA PHE A 513 2.45 -24.61 3.37
C PHE A 513 2.43 -23.43 4.35
N GLY A 514 1.68 -23.62 5.43
CA GLY A 514 1.55 -22.67 6.52
C GLY A 514 2.36 -23.08 7.75
N VAL A 515 2.02 -22.51 8.90
CA VAL A 515 2.72 -22.78 10.17
C VAL A 515 2.57 -24.23 10.65
N GLY A 516 1.52 -24.91 10.18
CA GLY A 516 1.18 -26.29 10.55
C GLY A 516 1.90 -27.38 9.76
N ASP A 517 2.65 -27.06 8.70
CA ASP A 517 3.26 -28.08 7.82
C ASP A 517 4.60 -27.61 7.22
N ILE A 518 5.46 -26.95 8.02
CA ILE A 518 6.73 -26.41 7.51
C ILE A 518 7.75 -27.55 7.31
N PRO A 519 8.26 -27.79 6.08
CA PRO A 519 9.25 -28.83 5.83
C PRO A 519 10.61 -28.51 6.46
N VAL A 520 11.17 -29.45 7.21
CA VAL A 520 12.51 -29.33 7.82
C VAL A 520 13.47 -30.33 7.19
N LEU A 521 13.07 -31.60 7.12
CA LEU A 521 13.82 -32.66 6.45
C LEU A 521 12.87 -33.41 5.52
N VAL A 522 13.19 -33.44 4.24
CA VAL A 522 12.40 -34.19 3.25
C VAL A 522 13.34 -34.95 2.33
N SER A 523 13.01 -36.19 1.99
CA SER A 523 13.86 -37.04 1.15
C SER A 523 15.33 -37.07 1.62
N ASN A 524 15.55 -37.11 2.94
CA ASN A 524 16.86 -37.08 3.59
C ASN A 524 17.71 -35.82 3.32
N ARG A 525 17.07 -34.70 2.95
CA ARG A 525 17.73 -33.39 2.77
C ARG A 525 17.12 -32.37 3.72
N PHE A 526 17.96 -31.58 4.38
CA PHE A 526 17.55 -30.44 5.20
C PHE A 526 17.08 -29.29 4.30
N VAL A 527 15.85 -28.82 4.49
CA VAL A 527 15.17 -27.87 3.59
C VAL A 527 14.62 -26.64 4.33
N TYR A 528 14.80 -26.54 5.64
CA TYR A 528 14.43 -25.35 6.40
C TYR A 528 15.27 -24.15 5.97
N THR A 529 14.63 -23.08 5.49
CA THR A 529 15.33 -21.93 4.89
C THR A 529 15.35 -20.71 5.81
N PRO A 530 16.36 -19.82 5.69
CA PRO A 530 16.37 -18.54 6.39
C PRO A 530 15.17 -17.64 6.05
N ALA A 531 14.57 -17.80 4.86
CA ALA A 531 13.38 -17.03 4.47
C ALA A 531 12.16 -17.40 5.32
N VAL A 532 11.94 -18.71 5.55
CA VAL A 532 10.91 -19.21 6.47
C VAL A 532 11.14 -18.67 7.88
N GLN A 533 12.39 -18.74 8.36
CA GLN A 533 12.77 -18.18 9.67
C GLN A 533 12.45 -16.69 9.79
N ARG A 534 12.74 -15.90 8.75
CA ARG A 534 12.49 -14.46 8.74
C ARG A 534 11.00 -14.12 8.88
N LEU A 535 10.12 -14.89 8.21
CA LEU A 535 8.67 -14.67 8.28
C LEU A 535 8.11 -15.00 9.66
N LEU A 536 8.60 -16.08 10.28
CA LEU A 536 8.27 -16.43 11.66
C LEU A 536 8.74 -15.34 12.64
N GLN A 537 9.97 -14.85 12.44
CA GLN A 537 10.51 -13.76 13.26
C GLN A 537 9.71 -12.47 13.12
N LEU A 538 9.28 -12.13 11.91
CA LEU A 538 8.42 -10.98 11.66
C LEU A 538 7.08 -11.12 12.40
N ALA A 539 6.44 -12.29 12.34
CA ALA A 539 5.18 -12.53 13.05
C ALA A 539 5.31 -12.34 14.57
N ALA A 540 6.38 -12.85 15.18
CA ALA A 540 6.64 -12.65 16.61
C ALA A 540 6.91 -11.18 16.96
N ASN A 541 7.68 -10.48 16.11
CA ASN A 541 8.01 -9.07 16.33
C ASN A 541 6.78 -8.16 16.23
N MET A 542 5.83 -8.46 15.34
CA MET A 542 4.59 -7.68 15.21
C MET A 542 3.77 -7.68 16.51
N TYR A 543 3.69 -8.83 17.19
CA TYR A 543 2.97 -8.95 18.47
C TYR A 543 3.72 -8.27 19.62
N ASP A 544 5.01 -8.54 19.76
CA ASP A 544 5.81 -8.05 20.90
C ASP A 544 6.07 -6.55 20.85
N ALA A 545 5.98 -5.95 19.66
CA ALA A 545 6.09 -4.50 19.47
C ALA A 545 4.86 -3.73 19.96
N THR A 546 3.68 -4.36 20.00
CA THR A 546 2.41 -3.71 20.34
C THR A 546 1.86 -4.09 21.71
N THR A 547 2.42 -5.11 22.35
CA THR A 547 1.93 -5.64 23.64
C THR A 547 2.96 -5.49 24.75
N ASN A 548 2.48 -5.33 25.99
CA ASN A 548 3.31 -5.38 27.19
C ASN A 548 2.98 -6.67 27.96
N ASN A 549 3.94 -7.58 28.08
CA ASN A 549 3.86 -8.84 28.81
C ASN A 549 4.45 -8.68 30.22
N THR A 550 3.84 -7.79 31.02
CA THR A 550 4.25 -7.56 32.40
C THR A 550 3.42 -8.44 33.35
N TYR A 551 3.99 -9.55 33.83
CA TYR A 551 3.35 -10.35 34.87
C TYR A 551 3.78 -9.89 36.27
N ASN A 552 2.85 -9.33 37.06
CA ASN A 552 2.99 -9.03 38.49
C ASN A 552 4.32 -8.31 38.87
N GLY A 553 4.64 -7.21 38.18
CA GLY A 553 5.86 -6.43 38.42
C GLY A 553 7.15 -7.00 37.79
N SER A 554 7.04 -8.08 37.02
CA SER A 554 8.15 -8.58 36.20
C SER A 554 8.48 -7.61 35.06
N PRO A 555 9.75 -7.57 34.60
CA PRO A 555 10.09 -6.92 33.34
C PRO A 555 9.21 -7.42 32.20
N ASP A 556 8.97 -6.56 31.22
CA ASP A 556 8.26 -6.91 30.00
C ASP A 556 9.13 -7.84 29.15
N TRP A 557 9.04 -9.16 29.37
CA TRP A 557 9.88 -10.15 28.70
C TRP A 557 9.38 -10.42 27.27
N PRO A 558 10.27 -10.67 26.31
CA PRO A 558 9.84 -11.11 24.98
C PRO A 558 9.13 -12.46 25.03
N ASP A 559 8.11 -12.64 24.19
CA ASP A 559 7.46 -13.93 24.01
C ASP A 559 8.38 -14.88 23.23
N VAL A 560 8.39 -16.16 23.63
CA VAL A 560 9.28 -17.17 23.08
C VAL A 560 8.46 -18.33 22.54
N PHE A 561 8.49 -18.51 21.23
CA PHE A 561 7.76 -19.56 20.54
C PHE A 561 8.71 -20.72 20.19
N ARG A 562 8.40 -21.89 20.74
CA ARG A 562 9.14 -23.12 20.51
C ARG A 562 8.45 -23.98 19.44
N PRO A 563 9.17 -24.46 18.41
CA PRO A 563 8.61 -25.31 17.38
C PRO A 563 8.23 -26.70 17.93
N LEU A 564 7.14 -27.27 17.38
CA LEU A 564 6.68 -28.63 17.60
C LEU A 564 7.02 -29.46 16.35
N PHE A 565 7.78 -30.53 16.52
CA PHE A 565 8.23 -31.35 15.41
C PHE A 565 7.40 -32.63 15.26
N SER A 566 7.07 -32.97 14.03
CA SER A 566 6.49 -34.25 13.66
C SER A 566 7.38 -34.98 12.67
N ARG A 567 7.45 -36.31 12.76
CA ARG A 567 8.17 -37.17 11.81
C ARG A 567 7.22 -38.21 11.24
N ASP A 568 7.06 -38.22 9.92
CA ASP A 568 6.17 -39.15 9.21
C ASP A 568 6.78 -40.56 9.07
N THR A 569 6.00 -41.49 8.52
CA THR A 569 6.42 -42.87 8.22
C THR A 569 7.58 -42.95 7.22
N ASN A 570 7.70 -41.97 6.33
CA ASN A 570 8.73 -41.89 5.30
C ASN A 570 10.04 -41.29 5.85
N GLY A 571 10.04 -40.88 7.12
CA GLY A 571 11.18 -40.28 7.80
C GLY A 571 11.34 -38.79 7.56
N ASN A 572 10.39 -38.13 6.89
CA ASN A 572 10.36 -36.68 6.72
C ASN A 572 9.99 -35.99 8.04
N VAL A 573 10.56 -34.82 8.29
CA VAL A 573 10.37 -34.03 9.50
C VAL A 573 9.77 -32.68 9.14
N PHE A 574 8.73 -32.29 9.87
CA PHE A 574 8.00 -31.05 9.71
C PHE A 574 7.87 -30.32 11.05
N ILE A 575 7.78 -28.99 11.00
CA ILE A 575 7.21 -28.22 12.12
C ILE A 575 5.71 -28.21 11.91
N THR A 576 4.97 -28.72 12.89
CA THR A 576 3.51 -28.84 12.84
C THR A 576 2.76 -27.86 13.74
N GLY A 577 3.51 -26.95 14.37
CA GLY A 577 2.97 -25.90 15.20
C GLY A 577 4.03 -25.33 16.12
N TYR A 578 3.59 -24.43 16.99
CA TYR A 578 4.44 -23.81 18.01
C TYR A 578 3.74 -23.84 19.36
N THR A 579 4.52 -23.71 20.43
CA THR A 579 4.02 -23.51 21.78
C THR A 579 4.75 -22.34 22.42
N ASN A 580 4.06 -21.58 23.27
CA ASN A 580 4.69 -20.47 24.01
C ASN A 580 5.48 -21.04 25.20
N VAL A 581 6.69 -20.55 25.40
CA VAL A 581 7.54 -20.87 26.55
C VAL A 581 7.25 -19.86 27.66
N TYR A 582 6.47 -20.28 28.65
CA TYR A 582 6.14 -19.42 29.79
C TYR A 582 7.32 -19.28 30.77
N PRO A 583 7.55 -18.08 31.34
CA PRO A 583 8.46 -17.91 32.47
C PRO A 583 8.07 -18.84 33.62
N MET A 584 9.06 -19.49 34.24
CA MET A 584 8.91 -20.59 35.20
C MET A 584 8.28 -20.21 36.57
N GLY A 585 7.14 -19.52 36.58
CA GLY A 585 6.42 -19.10 37.78
C GLY A 585 5.03 -19.73 38.00
N GLN A 586 4.46 -20.41 37.00
CA GLN A 586 3.08 -20.93 37.05
C GLN A 586 2.92 -22.45 36.88
N MET A 587 4.01 -23.20 36.72
CA MET A 587 3.94 -24.67 36.70
C MET A 587 4.01 -25.23 38.12
N ASN A 588 3.03 -24.89 38.96
CA ASN A 588 2.79 -25.62 40.20
C ASN A 588 2.11 -26.95 39.83
N GLY A 589 2.90 -27.98 39.53
CA GLY A 589 2.40 -29.35 39.32
C GLY A 589 2.72 -30.02 37.99
N TYR A 590 3.49 -29.41 37.09
CA TYR A 590 4.15 -30.20 36.04
C TYR A 590 5.49 -30.70 36.57
N PRO A 591 5.70 -32.03 36.62
CA PRO A 591 6.93 -32.57 37.17
C PRO A 591 8.12 -32.05 36.35
N VAL A 592 9.18 -31.71 37.07
CA VAL A 592 10.53 -31.54 36.55
C VAL A 592 11.00 -32.93 36.07
N GLU A 593 10.42 -33.44 34.99
CA GLU A 593 10.69 -34.80 34.54
C GLU A 593 10.79 -34.88 33.02
N SER A 594 12.00 -34.64 32.53
CA SER A 594 12.81 -35.66 31.87
C SER A 594 13.99 -34.96 31.21
N THR A 595 15.08 -35.70 31.06
CA THR A 595 16.41 -35.32 30.54
C THR A 595 16.43 -34.62 29.17
N ASN A 596 15.28 -34.39 28.53
CA ASN A 596 15.14 -33.85 27.17
C ASN A 596 14.32 -32.53 27.07
N GLY A 597 13.78 -32.01 28.19
CA GLY A 597 12.81 -30.91 28.17
C GLY A 597 13.34 -29.48 28.40
N TYR A 598 14.64 -29.28 28.61
CA TYR A 598 15.16 -27.98 29.03
C TYR A 598 15.17 -26.94 27.89
N PRO A 599 14.92 -25.65 28.17
CA PRO A 599 15.18 -24.55 27.24
C PRO A 599 16.63 -24.49 26.74
N LEU A 600 17.54 -25.10 27.49
CA LEU A 600 18.97 -25.19 27.21
C LEU A 600 19.40 -26.62 26.83
N ALA A 601 18.47 -27.51 26.48
CA ALA A 601 18.81 -28.83 25.99
C ALA A 601 19.61 -28.71 24.68
N LEU A 602 20.70 -29.47 24.58
CA LEU A 602 21.50 -29.53 23.36
C LEU A 602 20.59 -29.95 22.19
N PRO A 603 20.69 -29.29 21.03
CA PRO A 603 19.94 -29.71 19.86
C PRO A 603 20.29 -31.14 19.46
N VAL A 604 19.29 -31.92 19.11
CA VAL A 604 19.44 -33.27 18.57
C VAL A 604 19.47 -33.23 17.05
N ASP A 605 20.07 -34.26 16.44
CA ASP A 605 20.06 -34.40 14.98
C ASP A 605 18.62 -34.58 14.47
N VAL A 606 18.30 -33.98 13.32
CA VAL A 606 16.96 -34.05 12.71
C VAL A 606 16.49 -35.49 12.44
N THR A 607 17.41 -36.42 12.20
CA THR A 607 17.12 -37.85 11.97
C THR A 607 16.93 -38.67 13.25
N SER A 608 17.24 -38.09 14.42
CA SER A 608 17.15 -38.77 15.72
C SER A 608 15.73 -38.81 16.31
N LEU A 609 14.79 -38.07 15.71
CA LEU A 609 13.37 -38.10 16.08
C LEU A 609 12.78 -39.49 15.83
N PRO A 610 11.95 -40.06 16.72
CA PRO A 610 11.30 -41.33 16.45
C PRO A 610 10.35 -41.20 15.24
N VAL A 611 10.24 -42.27 14.44
CA VAL A 611 9.31 -42.33 13.30
C VAL A 611 7.86 -42.36 13.81
N ASN A 612 6.93 -41.72 13.10
CA ASN A 612 5.51 -41.56 13.49
C ASN A 612 5.29 -40.80 14.79
N VAL A 613 6.05 -39.73 14.99
CA VAL A 613 5.88 -38.82 16.12
C VAL A 613 5.16 -37.57 15.68
N TYR A 614 4.28 -37.05 16.54
CA TYR A 614 3.49 -35.85 16.28
C TYR A 614 3.68 -34.83 17.40
N ASN A 615 3.81 -33.55 17.03
CA ASN A 615 3.87 -32.40 17.93
C ASN A 615 4.87 -32.54 19.09
N MET A 616 6.04 -33.11 18.83
CA MET A 616 7.05 -33.32 19.86
C MET A 616 7.82 -32.05 20.17
N VAL A 617 7.86 -31.70 21.45
CA VAL A 617 8.62 -30.58 21.99
C VAL A 617 10.08 -30.99 22.15
N THR A 618 10.92 -30.71 21.15
CA THR A 618 12.37 -30.98 21.21
C THR A 618 13.17 -29.94 20.43
N ASN A 619 14.47 -29.83 20.70
CA ASN A 619 15.35 -28.91 19.97
C ASN A 619 16.03 -29.67 18.84
N VAL A 620 15.69 -29.36 17.59
CA VAL A 620 16.35 -29.95 16.41
C VAL A 620 17.44 -29.00 15.91
N TYR A 621 18.65 -29.52 15.69
CA TYR A 621 19.76 -28.72 15.19
C TYR A 621 19.43 -28.09 13.84
N GLY A 622 19.74 -26.80 13.68
CA GLY A 622 19.46 -26.02 12.45
C GLY A 622 18.10 -25.33 12.43
N VAL A 623 17.22 -25.58 13.40
CA VAL A 623 15.94 -24.87 13.56
C VAL A 623 15.93 -24.14 14.90
N PRO A 624 16.06 -22.80 14.91
CA PRO A 624 16.08 -22.03 16.14
C PRO A 624 14.67 -21.82 16.72
N TRP A 625 14.61 -21.41 17.98
CA TRP A 625 13.39 -20.87 18.57
C TRP A 625 13.12 -19.47 18.03
N ILE A 626 11.86 -19.04 18.06
CA ILE A 626 11.48 -17.68 17.70
C ILE A 626 11.33 -16.88 18.98
N VAL A 627 12.04 -15.76 19.08
CA VAL A 627 11.99 -14.88 20.24
C VAL A 627 11.54 -13.52 19.75
N GLY A 628 10.43 -12.99 20.26
CA GLY A 628 9.95 -11.68 19.85
C GLY A 628 10.93 -10.56 20.18
N ALA A 629 10.81 -9.44 19.48
CA ALA A 629 11.67 -8.29 19.68
C ALA A 629 10.99 -7.27 20.59
N LYS A 630 11.59 -7.00 21.76
CA LYS A 630 11.16 -5.92 22.65
C LYS A 630 12.20 -4.83 22.78
N LYS A 631 11.71 -3.60 22.89
CA LYS A 631 12.54 -2.42 23.10
C LYS A 631 13.27 -2.52 24.45
N GLY A 632 14.56 -2.19 24.47
CA GLY A 632 15.38 -2.22 25.68
C GLY A 632 16.07 -3.54 25.97
N TYR A 633 15.80 -4.59 25.20
CA TYR A 633 16.53 -5.85 25.24
C TYR A 633 17.58 -5.92 24.13
N PRO A 634 18.67 -6.70 24.31
CA PRO A 634 19.66 -6.89 23.26
C PRO A 634 19.00 -7.44 21.99
N ASN A 635 19.14 -6.71 20.88
CA ASN A 635 18.77 -7.20 19.55
C ASN A 635 20.05 -7.54 18.77
N PHE A 636 19.95 -8.51 17.85
CA PHE A 636 21.07 -8.88 17.01
C PHE A 636 21.26 -7.85 15.89
N ASN A 637 21.98 -6.77 16.20
CA ASN A 637 22.19 -5.68 15.22
C ASN A 637 23.22 -6.02 14.14
N LYS A 638 24.29 -6.77 14.45
CA LYS A 638 25.34 -7.11 13.49
C LYS A 638 26.17 -8.31 13.93
N PHE A 639 26.48 -9.19 12.97
CA PHE A 639 27.53 -10.21 13.09
C PHE A 639 28.75 -9.76 12.29
N GLN A 640 29.95 -9.81 12.89
CA GLN A 640 31.19 -9.57 12.17
C GLN A 640 32.19 -10.67 12.53
N LEU A 641 32.60 -11.45 11.53
CA LEU A 641 33.76 -12.31 11.62
C LEU A 641 34.99 -11.49 11.23
N GLN A 642 35.93 -11.35 12.15
CA GLN A 642 37.21 -10.73 11.89
C GLN A 642 38.29 -11.81 11.92
N THR A 643 39.00 -11.98 10.81
CA THR A 643 40.22 -12.79 10.79
C THR A 643 41.36 -11.91 11.27
N ILE A 644 41.98 -12.23 12.40
CA ILE A 644 43.11 -11.49 12.95
C ILE A 644 44.36 -12.33 12.69
N PHE A 645 45.25 -11.86 11.81
CA PHE A 645 46.59 -12.43 11.73
C PHE A 645 47.53 -11.60 12.60
N SER A 646 48.36 -12.28 13.39
CA SER A 646 49.40 -11.63 14.19
C SER A 646 50.77 -12.04 13.67
N MET A 647 51.63 -11.06 13.45
CA MET A 647 53.01 -11.28 13.01
C MET A 647 53.94 -10.90 14.15
N THR A 648 54.56 -11.89 14.77
CA THR A 648 55.53 -11.67 15.84
C THR A 648 56.94 -11.91 15.32
N ARG A 649 57.79 -10.88 15.36
CA ARG A 649 59.22 -10.98 15.04
C ARG A 649 60.01 -11.17 16.33
N LYS A 650 60.64 -12.33 16.50
CA LYS A 650 61.58 -12.59 17.59
C LYS A 650 63.00 -12.33 17.10
N LEU A 651 63.74 -11.51 17.86
CA LEU A 651 65.15 -11.19 17.57
C LEU A 651 66.03 -11.80 18.66
N GLN A 652 67.00 -12.61 18.25
CA GLN A 652 68.02 -13.15 19.14
C GLN A 652 69.38 -12.60 18.73
N TYR A 653 70.05 -11.93 19.68
CA TYR A 653 71.43 -11.49 19.53
C TYR A 653 72.33 -12.50 20.25
N THR A 654 73.18 -13.18 19.51
CA THR A 654 74.19 -14.10 20.06
C THR A 654 75.55 -13.46 19.97
N ARG A 655 76.26 -13.36 21.09
CA ARG A 655 77.63 -12.80 21.14
C ARG A 655 78.64 -13.83 20.63
N THR A 656 79.53 -13.45 19.72
CA THR A 656 80.42 -14.41 19.02
C THR A 656 81.74 -14.71 19.73
N THR A 657 82.12 -13.93 20.75
CA THR A 657 83.35 -14.15 21.53
C THR A 657 83.14 -13.99 23.04
N ALA A 658 83.65 -14.95 23.81
CA ALA A 658 83.68 -14.90 25.27
C ALA A 658 84.81 -13.98 25.77
N GLY A 659 84.53 -12.68 25.91
CA GLY A 659 85.43 -11.72 26.56
C GLY A 659 85.33 -11.76 28.08
N PRO A 660 86.38 -11.38 28.83
CA PRO A 660 86.37 -11.34 30.29
C PRO A 660 85.33 -10.35 30.82
N ARG A 661 84.81 -10.63 32.02
CA ARG A 661 83.68 -9.96 32.68
C ARG A 661 83.66 -8.42 32.51
N ILE A 662 82.55 -7.96 31.93
CA ILE A 662 81.97 -6.59 31.93
C ILE A 662 82.86 -5.50 31.32
N THR A 663 82.51 -5.09 30.10
CA THR A 663 82.83 -3.77 29.55
C THR A 663 81.53 -3.22 28.95
N ILE A 664 81.13 -1.99 29.33
CA ILE A 664 79.81 -1.38 29.08
C ILE A 664 79.67 -0.78 27.66
N LYS A 665 80.61 -1.04 26.75
CA LYS A 665 80.46 -0.74 25.33
C LYS A 665 80.86 -1.96 24.52
N ALA A 666 79.88 -2.61 23.89
CA ALA A 666 80.10 -3.67 22.93
C ALA A 666 79.78 -3.12 21.54
N ASP A 667 80.66 -3.36 20.57
CA ASP A 667 80.47 -2.87 19.20
C ASP A 667 79.46 -3.76 18.47
N PRO A 668 78.64 -3.23 17.53
CA PRO A 668 77.62 -4.00 16.83
C PRO A 668 78.15 -5.24 16.09
N GLY A 669 79.45 -5.26 15.75
CA GLY A 669 80.12 -6.39 15.10
C GLY A 669 80.35 -7.61 16.00
N ASP A 670 80.18 -7.49 17.32
CA ASP A 670 80.43 -8.57 18.30
C ASP A 670 79.21 -9.52 18.48
N TYR A 671 78.10 -9.23 17.80
CA TYR A 671 76.85 -9.99 17.90
C TYR A 671 76.38 -10.43 16.52
N THR A 672 76.06 -11.71 16.39
CA THR A 672 75.29 -12.22 15.26
C THR A 672 73.80 -12.14 15.58
N LEU A 673 73.04 -11.48 14.70
CA LEU A 673 71.58 -11.40 14.78
C LEU A 673 70.95 -12.62 14.10
N SER A 674 70.19 -13.39 14.86
CA SER A 674 69.24 -14.36 14.32
C SER A 674 67.83 -13.81 14.49
N GLN A 675 66.99 -13.98 13.48
CA GLN A 675 65.59 -13.57 13.54
C GLN A 675 64.67 -14.71 13.16
N GLU A 676 63.54 -14.78 13.84
CA GLU A 676 62.47 -15.71 13.55
C GLU A 676 61.18 -14.90 13.36
N LEU A 677 60.48 -15.16 12.25
CA LEU A 677 59.15 -14.62 11.99
C LEU A 677 58.14 -15.73 12.28
N LEU A 678 57.30 -15.52 13.29
CA LEU A 678 56.18 -16.40 13.59
C LEU A 678 54.91 -15.74 13.09
N LEU A 679 54.25 -16.41 12.14
CA LEU A 679 52.93 -16.06 11.65
C LEU A 679 51.92 -16.95 12.39
N SER A 680 51.04 -16.35 13.20
CA SER A 680 49.89 -17.05 13.76
C SER A 680 48.64 -16.55 13.03
N VAL A 681 47.90 -17.47 12.42
CA VAL A 681 46.59 -17.23 11.81
C VAL A 681 45.50 -17.66 12.76
#